data_AF-A0A9E6S5V1-F1
#
_entry.id   AF-A0A9E6S5V1-F1
#
_cell.length_a   1.000
_cell.length_b   1.000
_cell.length_c   1.000
_cell.angle_alpha   90.00
_cell.angle_beta   90.00
_cell.angle_gamma   90.00
#
_symmetry.space_group_name_H-M   'P 1'
#
loop_
_entity.id
_entity.type
_entity.pdbx_description
1 polymer ?
#
loop_
_entity_poly.entity_id
_entity_poly.type
_entity_poly.pdbx_seq_one_letter_code
_entity_poly.pdbx_strand_id
1 'polypeptide(L)'
;MMIELYCTLDRTKHIPVSVSFDAVLARWSVRIMMHLLRRDRLKQFLTHHLRLHCGNRELCFVREGDVLLAEVSDMPIIDPCSVMLRHAPMICVRVQDGQLMHDLADYHRLSVMELRMLGQYPHAHVPYSRTGAIWERVHSYLRTDLHTHLSSQISSEGLLEVASMHDALYPVELLERHGITTEGLTRHAMRSTFFAPARSEKLRCEQEDCEVEGIYVRELKEHHPQAWTRFIEALHIPVDEVHTFDMLERQVYRMRNPLTKNPALVRSTLLRVAQEYRQQGIDYAELAVTAAFDTAWLRAATEAILEAEECTGVQLRLLAAIPRSLPPVEMLHQLALVKYIAQHPYVVGVDFLGYEANKTQNFAWALNHVARFAAQQARGIATDSTGWDFADDFILRVHAGENGKNPDNVSEVLDIAFRHGIRVRVGHAAYGHERDYQGIARIMGQRNQLIVEFNPDSNMAMNNIDTAEQLPITAWAQAGIPIVIASDGAGIYQTDAQQLLAAGMYAGLEDAHLEHILATEQKHCARQQALFARKQQAFITHYAHKDAFFSTLEQQTRHLKRYDAMQRLAHKRPLLIAGASGSSWSRISVNHQKEITRAIHQLVHSLDPDKIYFALGRIKHEGIGRIVDDAISEYLTYHPNSRPFDVVGMISPHQNMPTLATHLNHIVVLHGELMSVPTHMTEKLALHHGSALYIGGSAFTRDFIKRSEDLGIPFGVMAEIEGASGEKARVLESQFIFHGAAGMIHQVRTMLGDDVFRV
;
A
#
# COMPACT_ATOMS: atom_id res chain seq x y z
N MET A 1 25.67 -51.71 6.79
CA MET A 1 25.80 -50.38 7.40
C MET A 1 24.81 -49.49 6.68
N MET A 2 23.85 -48.92 7.41
CA MET A 2 22.85 -48.00 6.85
C MET A 2 23.35 -46.58 7.09
N ILE A 3 23.38 -45.78 6.04
CA ILE A 3 23.74 -44.36 6.10
C ILE A 3 22.55 -43.54 5.61
N GLU A 4 22.28 -42.41 6.26
CA GLU A 4 21.09 -41.58 5.99
C GLU A 4 21.48 -40.11 5.83
N LEU A 5 20.72 -39.41 5.00
CA LEU A 5 20.76 -37.97 4.81
C LEU A 5 19.34 -37.42 4.84
N TYR A 6 19.15 -36.35 5.62
CA TYR A 6 17.90 -35.60 5.68
C TYR A 6 18.07 -34.27 4.97
N CYS A 7 17.16 -33.98 4.03
CA CYS A 7 17.13 -32.73 3.26
C CYS A 7 15.68 -32.36 2.92
N THR A 8 15.47 -31.42 2.00
CA THR A 8 14.13 -30.96 1.59
C THR A 8 14.06 -30.81 0.07
N LEU A 9 12.87 -31.04 -0.49
CA LEU A 9 12.61 -30.85 -1.93
C LEU A 9 12.39 -29.37 -2.29
N ASP A 10 12.06 -28.57 -1.28
CA ASP A 10 11.68 -27.17 -1.36
C ASP A 10 12.52 -26.30 -0.40
N ARG A 11 12.54 -25.00 -0.65
CA ARG A 11 13.32 -24.03 0.15
C ARG A 11 12.66 -23.69 1.48
N THR A 12 11.34 -23.83 1.60
CA THR A 12 10.59 -23.52 2.82
C THR A 12 10.55 -24.68 3.81
N LYS A 13 11.19 -25.82 3.48
CA LYS A 13 11.30 -27.03 4.30
C LYS A 13 9.98 -27.77 4.56
N HIS A 14 8.97 -27.54 3.73
CA HIS A 14 7.65 -28.18 3.84
C HIS A 14 7.57 -29.55 3.19
N ILE A 15 8.57 -29.95 2.39
CA ILE A 15 8.66 -31.26 1.77
C ILE A 15 9.96 -31.95 2.21
N PRO A 16 10.02 -32.47 3.44
CA PRO A 16 11.19 -33.18 3.93
C PRO A 16 11.47 -34.45 3.10
N VAL A 17 12.76 -34.74 2.90
CA VAL A 17 13.24 -35.91 2.16
C VAL A 17 14.28 -36.65 3.00
N SER A 18 14.08 -37.94 3.19
CA SER A 18 15.06 -38.86 3.76
C SER A 18 15.61 -39.75 2.65
N VAL A 19 16.93 -39.74 2.50
CA VAL A 19 17.67 -40.60 1.58
C VAL A 19 18.52 -41.53 2.41
N SER A 20 18.41 -42.84 2.19
CA SER A 20 19.24 -43.83 2.86
C SER A 20 19.87 -44.81 1.88
N PHE A 21 21.06 -45.29 2.23
CA PHE A 21 21.75 -46.35 1.52
C PHE A 21 22.13 -47.47 2.50
N ASP A 22 21.69 -48.69 2.18
CA ASP A 22 22.08 -49.90 2.88
C ASP A 22 23.20 -50.60 2.13
N ALA A 23 24.41 -50.54 2.68
CA ALA A 23 25.59 -51.15 2.08
C ALA A 23 25.54 -52.68 2.04
N VAL A 24 24.75 -53.34 2.90
CA VAL A 24 24.64 -54.81 2.93
C VAL A 24 23.72 -55.28 1.80
N LEU A 25 22.62 -54.55 1.60
CA LEU A 25 21.62 -54.87 0.58
C LEU A 25 21.89 -54.18 -0.77
N ALA A 26 22.94 -53.35 -0.85
CA ALA A 26 23.23 -52.49 -2.00
C ALA A 26 21.98 -51.72 -2.44
N ARG A 27 21.25 -51.16 -1.46
CA ARG A 27 19.89 -50.62 -1.65
C ARG A 27 19.82 -49.14 -1.30
N TRP A 28 19.32 -48.34 -2.24
CA TRP A 28 18.87 -46.97 -1.98
C TRP A 28 17.39 -46.96 -1.62
N SER A 29 17.02 -46.11 -0.65
CA SER A 29 15.63 -45.82 -0.29
C SER A 29 15.45 -44.32 -0.17
N VAL A 30 14.45 -43.77 -0.86
CA VAL A 30 14.11 -42.34 -0.79
C VAL A 30 12.67 -42.18 -0.35
N ARG A 31 12.48 -41.39 0.71
CA ARG A 31 11.18 -41.09 1.32
C ARG A 31 10.93 -39.60 1.28
N ILE A 32 9.86 -39.19 0.61
CA ILE A 32 9.44 -37.78 0.51
C ILE A 32 8.15 -37.61 1.30
N MET A 33 8.18 -36.73 2.30
CA MET A 33 7.05 -36.48 3.20
C MET A 33 6.26 -35.27 2.69
N MET A 34 4.97 -35.45 2.46
CA MET A 34 4.05 -34.44 1.90
C MET A 34 2.95 -34.02 2.88
N HIS A 35 3.05 -34.40 4.16
CA HIS A 35 2.01 -34.17 5.17
C HIS A 35 1.79 -32.68 5.49
N LEU A 36 2.78 -31.83 5.21
CA LEU A 36 2.68 -30.37 5.38
C LEU A 36 2.08 -29.65 4.15
N LEU A 37 1.86 -30.37 3.04
CA LEU A 37 1.17 -29.83 1.87
C LEU A 37 -0.34 -29.94 2.08
N ARG A 38 -1.08 -28.86 1.81
CA ARG A 38 -2.54 -28.79 1.97
C ARG A 38 -3.30 -29.13 0.70
N ARG A 39 -2.73 -28.87 -0.48
CA ARG A 39 -3.35 -29.13 -1.78
C ARG A 39 -3.05 -30.54 -2.25
N ASP A 40 -4.08 -31.38 -2.28
CA ASP A 40 -3.99 -32.71 -2.90
C ASP A 40 -3.54 -32.68 -4.36
N ARG A 41 -3.86 -31.60 -5.07
CA ARG A 41 -3.44 -31.41 -6.47
C ARG A 41 -1.91 -31.37 -6.61
N LEU A 42 -1.20 -30.69 -5.70
CA LEU A 42 0.26 -30.68 -5.66
C LEU A 42 0.80 -32.07 -5.30
N LYS A 43 0.22 -32.73 -4.29
CA LYS A 43 0.62 -34.10 -3.90
C LYS A 43 0.50 -35.07 -5.08
N GLN A 44 -0.61 -34.99 -5.82
CA GLN A 44 -0.81 -35.77 -7.04
C GLN A 44 0.23 -35.42 -8.10
N PHE A 45 0.47 -34.14 -8.36
CA PHE A 45 1.50 -33.72 -9.31
C PHE A 45 2.87 -34.31 -8.99
N LEU A 46 3.32 -34.18 -7.74
CA LEU A 46 4.61 -34.74 -7.29
C LEU A 46 4.67 -36.26 -7.46
N THR A 47 3.58 -36.96 -7.14
CA THR A 47 3.48 -38.42 -7.33
C THR A 47 3.68 -38.83 -8.79
N HIS A 48 3.08 -38.10 -9.74
CA HIS A 48 3.13 -38.44 -11.16
C HIS A 48 4.45 -38.04 -11.83
N HIS A 49 5.11 -36.99 -11.34
CA HIS A 49 6.23 -36.36 -12.05
C HIS A 49 7.59 -36.51 -11.37
N LEU A 50 7.65 -36.97 -10.11
CA LEU A 50 8.92 -37.30 -9.48
C LEU A 50 9.43 -38.65 -9.95
N ARG A 51 10.74 -38.73 -10.19
CA ARG A 51 11.46 -39.95 -10.55
C ARG A 51 12.71 -40.08 -9.71
N LEU A 52 13.04 -41.30 -9.32
CA LEU A 52 14.32 -41.62 -8.71
C LEU A 52 15.26 -42.16 -9.79
N HIS A 53 16.39 -41.52 -9.97
CA HIS A 53 17.45 -41.95 -10.87
C HIS A 53 18.64 -42.41 -10.04
N CYS A 54 19.01 -43.67 -10.10
CA CYS A 54 20.30 -44.11 -9.58
C CYS A 54 21.05 -44.87 -10.70
N GLY A 55 22.22 -44.38 -11.10
CA GLY A 55 22.93 -44.88 -12.28
C GLY A 55 22.06 -44.79 -13.55
N ASN A 56 21.90 -45.91 -14.27
CA ASN A 56 21.06 -46.00 -15.48
C ASN A 56 19.60 -46.42 -15.21
N ARG A 57 19.19 -46.54 -13.94
CA ARG A 57 17.84 -46.94 -13.58
C ARG A 57 16.98 -45.73 -13.24
N GLU A 58 15.77 -45.71 -13.78
CA GLU A 58 14.71 -44.75 -13.45
C GLU A 58 13.55 -45.49 -12.77
N LEU A 59 13.05 -44.93 -11.67
CA LEU A 59 11.94 -45.50 -10.89
C LEU A 59 10.87 -44.46 -10.61
N CYS A 60 9.63 -44.90 -10.66
CA CYS A 60 8.49 -44.14 -10.16
C CYS A 60 8.42 -44.23 -8.64
N PHE A 61 8.00 -43.14 -8.00
CA PHE A 61 7.62 -43.16 -6.60
C PHE A 61 6.24 -43.82 -6.42
N VAL A 62 6.10 -44.61 -5.36
CA VAL A 62 4.82 -45.15 -4.90
C VAL A 62 4.30 -44.28 -3.76
N ARG A 63 3.03 -43.87 -3.83
CA ARG A 63 2.39 -43.06 -2.79
C ARG A 63 1.73 -43.95 -1.73
N GLU A 64 2.14 -43.79 -0.49
CA GLU A 64 1.56 -44.40 0.71
C GLU A 64 1.07 -43.29 1.65
N GLY A 65 -0.20 -42.92 1.52
CA GLY A 65 -0.78 -41.76 2.24
C GLY A 65 -0.10 -40.46 1.83
N ASP A 66 0.59 -39.81 2.78
CA ASP A 66 1.37 -38.57 2.57
C ASP A 66 2.88 -38.83 2.41
N VAL A 67 3.28 -40.07 2.12
CA VAL A 67 4.68 -40.42 1.85
C VAL A 67 4.81 -40.92 0.42
N LEU A 68 5.82 -40.43 -0.30
CA LEU A 68 6.29 -41.05 -1.54
C LEU A 68 7.54 -41.87 -1.25
N LEU A 69 7.53 -43.14 -1.67
CA LEU A 69 8.63 -44.08 -1.49
C LEU A 69 9.14 -44.58 -2.83
N ALA A 70 10.45 -44.58 -3.01
CA ALA A 70 11.13 -45.30 -4.10
C ALA A 70 12.33 -46.04 -3.52
N GLU A 71 12.46 -47.33 -3.88
CA GLU A 71 13.59 -48.16 -3.48
C GLU A 71 14.24 -48.82 -4.71
N VAL A 72 15.56 -48.93 -4.68
CA VAL A 72 16.32 -49.67 -5.70
C VAL A 72 17.41 -50.50 -5.05
N SER A 73 17.39 -51.80 -5.36
CA SER A 73 18.40 -52.77 -4.90
C SER A 73 19.41 -53.09 -6.00
N ASP A 74 20.47 -53.79 -5.64
CA ASP A 74 21.54 -54.24 -6.55
C ASP A 74 22.27 -53.08 -7.26
N MET A 75 22.47 -51.97 -6.54
CA MET A 75 23.14 -50.78 -7.06
C MET A 75 24.57 -50.65 -6.50
N PRO A 76 25.58 -50.36 -7.34
CA PRO A 76 26.92 -50.02 -6.86
C PRO A 76 26.87 -48.80 -5.93
N ILE A 77 27.69 -48.83 -4.87
CA ILE A 77 27.83 -47.71 -3.93
C ILE A 77 28.34 -46.42 -4.59
N ILE A 78 29.00 -46.54 -5.74
CA ILE A 78 29.61 -45.43 -6.48
C ILE A 78 28.60 -44.64 -7.33
N ASP A 79 27.42 -45.19 -7.60
CA ASP A 79 26.45 -44.52 -8.46
C ASP A 79 25.70 -43.45 -7.66
N PRO A 80 25.71 -42.18 -8.11
CA PRO A 80 24.93 -41.15 -7.47
C PRO A 80 23.44 -41.47 -7.62
N CYS A 81 22.65 -41.04 -6.64
CA CYS A 81 21.21 -41.12 -6.71
C CYS A 81 20.57 -39.74 -6.69
N SER A 82 19.67 -39.48 -7.63
CA SER A 82 19.04 -38.19 -7.86
C SER A 82 17.52 -38.29 -7.86
N VAL A 83 16.87 -37.37 -7.16
CA VAL A 83 15.43 -37.14 -7.29
C VAL A 83 15.23 -36.11 -8.39
N MET A 84 14.53 -36.52 -9.45
CA MET A 84 14.23 -35.69 -10.61
C MET A 84 12.76 -35.27 -10.55
N LEU A 85 12.47 -33.99 -10.80
CA LEU A 85 11.12 -33.53 -11.13
C LEU A 85 11.05 -33.32 -12.64
N ARG A 86 10.30 -34.20 -13.33
CA ARG A 86 10.34 -34.33 -14.79
C ARG A 86 11.78 -34.57 -15.27
N HIS A 87 12.41 -33.58 -15.87
CA HIS A 87 13.78 -33.69 -16.42
C HIS A 87 14.82 -32.93 -15.60
N ALA A 88 14.41 -32.29 -14.49
CA ALA A 88 15.29 -31.43 -13.72
C ALA A 88 15.68 -32.08 -12.39
N PRO A 89 16.96 -32.06 -12.03
CA PRO A 89 17.42 -32.59 -10.76
C PRO A 89 17.01 -31.65 -9.62
N MET A 90 16.40 -32.22 -8.60
CA MET A 90 15.96 -31.54 -7.38
C MET A 90 16.90 -31.83 -6.21
N ILE A 91 17.28 -33.10 -6.06
CA ILE A 91 18.20 -33.59 -5.05
C ILE A 91 19.17 -34.53 -5.77
N CYS A 92 20.47 -34.43 -5.48
CA CYS A 92 21.46 -35.43 -5.88
C CYS A 92 22.29 -35.78 -4.66
N VAL A 93 22.47 -37.06 -4.42
CA VAL A 93 23.23 -37.59 -3.30
C VAL A 93 24.23 -38.60 -3.81
N ARG A 94 25.45 -38.54 -3.29
CA ARG A 94 26.48 -39.56 -3.54
C ARG A 94 27.05 -40.07 -2.24
N VAL A 95 27.57 -41.29 -2.26
CA VAL A 95 28.34 -41.82 -1.14
C VAL A 95 29.78 -41.33 -1.27
N GLN A 96 30.25 -40.60 -0.26
CA GLN A 96 31.64 -40.14 -0.18
C GLN A 96 32.14 -40.40 1.25
N ASP A 97 33.29 -41.07 1.36
CA ASP A 97 33.93 -41.38 2.64
C ASP A 97 33.01 -42.08 3.66
N GLY A 98 32.13 -42.96 3.16
CA GLY A 98 31.17 -43.70 3.98
C GLY A 98 30.00 -42.87 4.49
N GLN A 99 29.79 -41.66 3.95
CA GLN A 99 28.66 -40.78 4.26
C GLN A 99 27.90 -40.39 3.00
N LEU A 100 26.64 -40.01 3.18
CA LEU A 100 25.83 -39.43 2.10
C LEU A 100 26.06 -37.93 2.04
N MET A 101 26.49 -37.44 0.88
CA MET A 101 26.77 -36.03 0.63
C MET A 101 25.82 -35.50 -0.44
N HIS A 102 25.26 -34.32 -0.20
CA HIS A 102 24.43 -33.61 -1.18
C HIS A 102 25.34 -33.01 -2.26
N ASP A 103 25.02 -33.24 -3.53
CA ASP A 103 25.84 -32.84 -4.69
C ASP A 103 25.15 -31.77 -5.56
N LEU A 104 24.03 -31.20 -5.09
CA LEU A 104 23.36 -30.05 -5.70
C LEU A 104 23.38 -28.83 -4.77
N ALA A 105 23.33 -27.65 -5.37
CA ALA A 105 23.12 -26.41 -4.65
C ALA A 105 21.64 -26.21 -4.29
N ASP A 106 21.38 -25.37 -3.28
CA ASP A 106 20.03 -25.10 -2.76
C ASP A 106 19.08 -24.52 -3.82
N TYR A 107 19.60 -23.92 -4.90
CA TYR A 107 18.76 -23.39 -5.97
C TYR A 107 18.06 -24.44 -6.83
N HIS A 108 18.40 -25.71 -6.66
CA HIS A 108 17.66 -26.84 -7.23
C HIS A 108 16.38 -27.21 -6.46
N ARG A 109 16.09 -26.56 -5.32
CA ARG A 109 14.85 -26.79 -4.59
C ARG A 109 13.71 -25.92 -5.10
N LEU A 110 12.47 -26.41 -4.97
CA LEU A 110 11.27 -25.64 -5.32
C LEU A 110 11.17 -24.36 -4.48
N SER A 111 10.90 -23.23 -5.12
CA SER A 111 10.53 -22.00 -4.41
C SER A 111 9.05 -22.03 -3.99
N VAL A 112 8.67 -21.14 -3.08
CA VAL A 112 7.27 -20.98 -2.69
C VAL A 112 6.38 -20.61 -3.89
N MET A 113 6.86 -19.80 -4.85
CA MET A 113 6.10 -19.51 -6.08
C MET A 113 5.84 -20.79 -6.90
N GLU A 114 6.85 -21.65 -7.07
CA GLU A 114 6.70 -22.92 -7.81
C GLU A 114 5.70 -23.85 -7.12
N LEU A 115 5.74 -23.93 -5.78
CA LEU A 115 4.79 -24.73 -5.00
C LEU A 115 3.35 -24.26 -5.19
N ARG A 116 3.09 -22.95 -5.07
CA ARG A 116 1.75 -22.37 -5.30
C ARG A 116 1.28 -22.59 -6.74
N MET A 117 2.14 -22.31 -7.71
CA MET A 117 1.82 -22.46 -9.12
C MET A 117 1.50 -23.92 -9.46
N LEU A 118 2.25 -24.90 -8.93
CA LEU A 118 1.94 -26.32 -9.11
C LEU A 118 0.68 -26.78 -8.39
N GLY A 119 0.42 -26.24 -7.20
CA GLY A 119 -0.81 -26.48 -6.45
C GLY A 119 -2.06 -26.01 -7.20
N GLN A 120 -1.93 -24.91 -7.96
CA GLN A 120 -3.02 -24.36 -8.76
C GLN A 120 -3.08 -24.96 -10.18
N TYR A 121 -1.95 -25.08 -10.86
CA TYR A 121 -1.80 -25.46 -12.26
C TYR A 121 -0.73 -26.57 -12.43
N PRO A 122 -1.10 -27.85 -12.28
CA PRO A 122 -0.17 -28.98 -12.42
C PRO A 122 0.46 -29.11 -13.81
N HIS A 123 -0.08 -28.41 -14.81
CA HIS A 123 0.45 -28.40 -16.16
C HIS A 123 1.58 -27.37 -16.34
N ALA A 124 1.81 -26.50 -15.36
CA ALA A 124 2.86 -25.49 -15.40
C ALA A 124 4.24 -26.12 -15.68
N HIS A 125 5.07 -25.37 -16.39
CA HIS A 125 6.41 -25.80 -16.76
C HIS A 125 7.37 -25.50 -15.63
N VAL A 126 7.58 -26.49 -14.76
CA VAL A 126 8.54 -26.42 -13.66
C VAL A 126 9.36 -27.71 -13.52
N PRO A 127 10.53 -27.63 -12.88
CA PRO A 127 11.17 -26.38 -12.48
C PRO A 127 11.68 -25.60 -13.69
N TYR A 128 11.80 -24.29 -13.53
CA TYR A 128 12.39 -23.43 -14.56
C TYR A 128 13.86 -23.78 -14.79
N SER A 129 14.45 -23.28 -15.89
CA SER A 129 15.88 -23.51 -16.15
C SER A 129 16.74 -22.96 -15.01
N ARG A 130 17.55 -23.85 -14.41
CA ARG A 130 18.47 -23.54 -13.32
C ARG A 130 19.93 -23.54 -13.77
N THR A 131 20.16 -23.52 -15.08
CA THR A 131 21.51 -23.52 -15.66
C THR A 131 22.04 -22.10 -15.77
N GLY A 132 23.19 -21.81 -15.15
CA GLY A 132 23.90 -20.54 -15.36
C GLY A 132 24.61 -20.01 -14.11
N ALA A 133 25.63 -19.18 -14.32
CA ALA A 133 26.43 -18.57 -13.26
C ALA A 133 25.63 -17.63 -12.33
N ILE A 134 24.41 -17.22 -12.75
CA ILE A 134 23.52 -16.36 -11.96
C ILE A 134 23.20 -17.00 -10.60
N TRP A 135 22.93 -18.30 -10.57
CA TRP A 135 22.52 -18.99 -9.35
C TRP A 135 23.64 -19.07 -8.29
N GLU A 136 24.90 -19.02 -8.73
CA GLU A 136 26.06 -18.94 -7.84
C GLU A 136 26.20 -17.56 -7.19
N ARG A 137 25.61 -16.52 -7.79
CA ARG A 137 25.68 -15.12 -7.35
C ARG A 137 24.39 -14.60 -6.69
N VAL A 138 23.34 -15.41 -6.60
CA VAL A 138 22.00 -15.06 -6.05
C VAL A 138 22.06 -14.32 -4.72
N HIS A 139 22.96 -14.73 -3.82
CA HIS A 139 23.16 -14.15 -2.49
C HIS A 139 23.65 -12.69 -2.48
N SER A 140 24.01 -12.13 -3.64
CA SER A 140 24.64 -10.80 -3.75
C SER A 140 23.77 -9.73 -4.41
N TYR A 141 22.58 -10.08 -4.90
CA TYR A 141 21.82 -9.21 -5.79
C TYR A 141 20.78 -8.34 -5.12
N LEU A 142 19.93 -8.92 -4.27
CA LEU A 142 18.91 -8.13 -3.56
C LEU A 142 19.50 -7.63 -2.26
N ARG A 143 19.70 -6.32 -2.17
CA ARG A 143 20.22 -5.64 -0.97
C ARG A 143 19.16 -4.79 -0.29
N THR A 144 17.99 -4.64 -0.90
CA THR A 144 16.90 -3.82 -0.37
C THR A 144 15.58 -4.57 -0.32
N ASP A 145 14.72 -4.14 0.60
CA ASP A 145 13.29 -4.45 0.56
C ASP A 145 12.49 -3.14 0.61
N LEU A 146 12.15 -2.61 -0.57
CA LEU A 146 11.52 -1.29 -0.72
C LEU A 146 9.98 -1.35 -0.66
N HIS A 147 9.42 -2.54 -0.74
CA HIS A 147 7.98 -2.77 -0.70
C HIS A 147 7.65 -3.90 0.27
N THR A 148 7.40 -3.52 1.52
CA THR A 148 7.00 -4.44 2.57
C THR A 148 6.08 -3.76 3.57
N HIS A 149 5.16 -4.53 4.18
CA HIS A 149 4.34 -4.09 5.30
C HIS A 149 4.84 -4.71 6.61
N LEU A 150 5.03 -3.89 7.64
CA LEU A 150 5.61 -4.36 8.92
C LEU A 150 4.78 -5.48 9.56
N SER A 151 3.45 -5.43 9.45
CA SER A 151 2.56 -6.44 10.03
C SER A 151 2.72 -7.81 9.38
N SER A 152 3.19 -7.89 8.14
CA SER A 152 3.37 -9.15 7.41
C SER A 152 4.83 -9.57 7.23
N GLN A 153 5.79 -8.68 7.52
CA GLN A 153 7.21 -8.94 7.26
C GLN A 153 7.82 -10.03 8.15
N ILE A 154 7.66 -9.91 9.47
CA ILE A 154 8.25 -10.86 10.41
C ILE A 154 7.70 -12.27 10.19
N SER A 155 8.58 -13.28 10.19
CA SER A 155 8.17 -14.68 10.08
C SER A 155 7.12 -15.05 11.14
N SER A 156 6.19 -15.96 10.82
CA SER A 156 5.16 -16.41 11.79
C SER A 156 5.78 -16.97 13.07
N GLU A 157 6.86 -17.75 12.93
CA GLU A 157 7.62 -18.27 14.06
C GLU A 157 8.30 -17.13 14.83
N GLY A 158 9.00 -16.22 14.15
CA GLY A 158 9.64 -15.07 14.78
C GLY A 158 8.66 -14.18 15.54
N LEU A 159 7.45 -13.97 15.01
CA LEU A 159 6.40 -13.19 15.68
C LEU A 159 5.94 -13.86 16.98
N LEU A 160 5.71 -15.18 16.94
CA LEU A 160 5.31 -15.93 18.12
C LEU A 160 6.45 -16.08 19.13
N GLU A 161 7.70 -16.22 18.68
CA GLU A 161 8.87 -16.18 19.54
C GLU A 161 8.96 -14.84 20.28
N VAL A 162 8.84 -13.72 19.57
CA VAL A 162 8.79 -12.38 20.18
C VAL A 162 7.65 -12.31 21.20
N ALA A 163 6.44 -12.75 20.85
CA ALA A 163 5.30 -12.73 21.77
C ALA A 163 5.54 -13.59 23.03
N SER A 164 6.18 -14.76 22.88
CA SER A 164 6.52 -15.67 23.99
C SER A 164 7.53 -15.07 24.97
N MET A 165 8.36 -14.12 24.54
CA MET A 165 9.33 -13.43 25.39
C MET A 165 8.72 -12.28 26.21
N HIS A 166 7.46 -11.89 25.94
CA HIS A 166 6.88 -10.60 26.37
C HIS A 166 5.62 -10.70 27.23
N ASP A 167 5.34 -11.83 27.88
CA ASP A 167 4.08 -12.05 28.61
C ASP A 167 2.85 -11.62 27.79
N ALA A 168 2.90 -11.82 26.47
CA ALA A 168 1.83 -11.41 25.57
C ALA A 168 0.63 -12.33 25.76
N LEU A 169 -0.53 -11.74 26.02
CA LEU A 169 -1.80 -12.45 26.03
C LEU A 169 -2.36 -12.54 24.60
N TYR A 170 -2.93 -13.69 24.27
CA TYR A 170 -3.59 -13.92 23.00
C TYR A 170 -5.04 -14.40 23.21
N PRO A 171 -6.03 -13.89 22.45
CA PRO A 171 -7.43 -14.22 22.68
C PRO A 171 -7.75 -15.69 22.47
N VAL A 172 -8.35 -16.33 23.48
CA VAL A 172 -8.74 -17.75 23.43
C VAL A 172 -9.76 -18.01 22.32
N GLU A 173 -10.74 -17.10 22.16
CA GLU A 173 -11.79 -17.18 21.14
C GLU A 173 -11.22 -17.33 19.72
N LEU A 174 -10.09 -16.67 19.41
CA LEU A 174 -9.43 -16.79 18.10
C LEU A 174 -8.69 -18.11 17.93
N LEU A 175 -8.02 -18.59 18.98
CA LEU A 175 -7.27 -19.86 18.95
C LEU A 175 -8.21 -21.04 18.76
N GLU A 176 -9.25 -21.13 19.60
CA GLU A 176 -10.24 -22.20 19.57
C GLU A 176 -10.95 -22.24 18.21
N ARG A 177 -11.25 -21.07 17.64
CA ARG A 177 -11.84 -20.95 16.31
C ARG A 177 -10.97 -21.52 15.19
N HIS A 178 -9.65 -21.48 15.34
CA HIS A 178 -8.70 -22.07 14.39
C HIS A 178 -8.29 -23.49 14.78
N GLY A 179 -9.03 -24.13 15.70
CA GLY A 179 -8.76 -25.51 16.13
C GLY A 179 -7.46 -25.65 16.93
N ILE A 180 -6.98 -24.57 17.52
CA ILE A 180 -5.80 -24.55 18.39
C ILE A 180 -6.31 -24.75 19.82
N THR A 181 -5.99 -25.92 20.41
CA THR A 181 -6.44 -26.24 21.77
C THR A 181 -5.75 -25.34 22.80
N THR A 182 -6.54 -24.89 23.78
CA THR A 182 -6.07 -24.16 24.96
C THR A 182 -6.45 -24.92 26.25
N GLU A 183 -6.78 -26.21 26.15
CA GLU A 183 -7.18 -27.04 27.28
C GLU A 183 -6.02 -27.19 28.27
N GLY A 184 -6.27 -26.95 29.56
CA GLY A 184 -5.25 -27.04 30.61
C GLY A 184 -4.37 -25.79 30.76
N LEU A 185 -4.55 -24.77 29.91
CA LEU A 185 -3.86 -23.49 30.03
C LEU A 185 -4.59 -22.52 30.97
N THR A 186 -3.83 -21.63 31.61
CA THR A 186 -4.41 -20.63 32.52
C THR A 186 -5.07 -19.52 31.72
N ARG A 187 -6.38 -19.29 31.97
CA ARG A 187 -7.12 -18.20 31.35
C ARG A 187 -6.95 -16.91 32.14
N HIS A 188 -6.63 -15.83 31.45
CA HIS A 188 -6.45 -14.49 32.00
C HIS A 188 -7.45 -13.54 31.38
N ALA A 189 -7.92 -12.55 32.17
CA ALA A 189 -8.70 -11.46 31.61
C ALA A 189 -7.78 -10.58 30.74
N MET A 190 -8.22 -10.28 29.52
CA MET A 190 -7.59 -9.31 28.63
C MET A 190 -8.63 -8.40 28.00
N ARG A 191 -8.20 -7.21 27.58
CA ARG A 191 -9.05 -6.35 26.75
C ARG A 191 -9.00 -6.81 25.31
N SER A 192 -10.15 -6.85 24.66
CA SER A 192 -10.26 -7.00 23.23
C SER A 192 -9.45 -5.90 22.52
N THR A 193 -8.96 -6.22 21.33
CA THR A 193 -8.32 -5.23 20.47
C THR A 193 -9.22 -5.09 19.26
N PHE A 194 -9.71 -3.89 18.97
CA PHE A 194 -10.47 -3.67 17.75
C PHE A 194 -9.53 -3.74 16.54
N PHE A 195 -9.78 -4.71 15.68
CA PHE A 195 -9.23 -4.78 14.35
C PHE A 195 -10.37 -5.15 13.42
N ALA A 196 -10.52 -4.42 12.31
CA ALA A 196 -11.67 -4.55 11.43
C ALA A 196 -11.30 -5.28 10.13
N PRO A 197 -11.12 -6.62 10.14
CA PRO A 197 -11.13 -7.38 8.90
C PRO A 197 -12.56 -7.32 8.36
N ALA A 198 -12.75 -6.63 7.23
CA ALA A 198 -14.00 -6.52 6.45
C ALA A 198 -15.30 -7.02 7.15
N ARG A 199 -16.00 -6.10 7.86
CA ARG A 199 -17.32 -6.23 8.53
C ARG A 199 -17.65 -7.63 9.08
N SER A 200 -17.49 -7.73 10.40
CA SER A 200 -17.17 -8.91 11.19
C SER A 200 -18.29 -9.92 11.41
N GLU A 201 -17.85 -11.14 11.70
CA GLU A 201 -18.65 -12.23 12.29
C GLU A 201 -18.94 -12.01 13.79
N LYS A 202 -18.73 -10.77 14.28
CA LYS A 202 -19.06 -10.30 15.62
C LYS A 202 -18.39 -11.07 16.76
N LEU A 203 -17.15 -11.54 16.58
CA LEU A 203 -16.36 -12.11 17.70
C LEU A 203 -16.20 -11.08 18.82
N ARG A 204 -16.19 -11.54 20.07
CA ARG A 204 -16.07 -10.65 21.24
C ARG A 204 -14.69 -10.00 21.31
N CYS A 205 -13.64 -10.75 20.99
CA CYS A 205 -12.25 -10.28 21.03
C CYS A 205 -11.92 -9.20 19.97
N GLU A 206 -12.84 -8.96 19.03
CA GLU A 206 -12.71 -7.96 17.95
C GLU A 206 -13.60 -6.73 18.18
N GLN A 207 -14.40 -6.71 19.25
CA GLN A 207 -15.25 -5.57 19.58
C GLN A 207 -14.45 -4.55 20.40
N GLU A 208 -14.82 -3.27 20.33
CA GLU A 208 -14.19 -2.25 21.16
C GLU A 208 -14.54 -2.47 22.65
N ASP A 209 -13.54 -2.26 23.52
CA ASP A 209 -13.67 -2.23 24.98
C ASP A 209 -14.39 -3.43 25.63
N CYS A 210 -14.24 -4.63 25.04
CA CYS A 210 -14.77 -5.86 25.60
C CYS A 210 -13.74 -6.58 26.46
N GLU A 211 -14.15 -7.08 27.62
CA GLU A 211 -13.35 -8.03 28.40
C GLU A 211 -13.52 -9.43 27.82
N VAL A 212 -12.40 -10.08 27.50
CA VAL A 212 -12.33 -11.43 26.94
C VAL A 212 -11.25 -12.25 27.63
N GLU A 213 -11.28 -13.56 27.42
CA GLU A 213 -10.26 -14.47 27.94
C GLU A 213 -9.08 -14.56 26.98
N GLY A 214 -7.88 -14.51 27.53
CA GLY A 214 -6.62 -14.73 26.84
C GLY A 214 -5.74 -15.75 27.56
N ILE A 215 -4.76 -16.30 26.85
CA ILE A 215 -3.69 -17.12 27.41
C ILE A 215 -2.35 -16.46 27.13
N TYR A 216 -1.34 -16.72 27.96
CA TYR A 216 0.02 -16.31 27.63
C TYR A 216 0.57 -17.14 26.48
N VAL A 217 1.13 -16.49 25.47
CA VAL A 217 1.70 -17.18 24.29
C VAL A 217 2.82 -18.15 24.68
N ARG A 218 3.59 -17.85 25.73
CA ARG A 218 4.63 -18.76 26.26
C ARG A 218 4.07 -20.08 26.78
N GLU A 219 2.90 -20.08 27.42
CA GLU A 219 2.31 -21.30 27.99
C GLU A 219 1.92 -22.28 26.88
N LEU A 220 1.42 -21.75 25.75
CA LEU A 220 1.11 -22.58 24.58
C LEU A 220 2.38 -23.23 24.01
N LYS A 221 3.49 -22.49 23.95
CA LYS A 221 4.81 -22.99 23.51
C LYS A 221 5.33 -24.10 24.42
N GLU A 222 5.23 -23.91 25.73
CA GLU A 222 5.80 -24.80 26.75
C GLU A 222 4.97 -26.07 26.95
N HIS A 223 3.65 -25.96 26.96
CA HIS A 223 2.75 -27.07 27.33
C HIS A 223 2.09 -27.77 26.14
N HIS A 224 1.96 -27.11 24.98
CA HIS A 224 1.27 -27.68 23.81
C HIS A 224 2.06 -27.49 22.49
N PRO A 225 3.18 -28.20 22.25
CA PRO A 225 4.00 -28.04 21.05
C PRO A 225 3.25 -28.25 19.71
N GLN A 226 2.26 -29.13 19.69
CA GLN A 226 1.41 -29.32 18.50
C GLN A 226 0.47 -28.12 18.26
N ALA A 227 -0.09 -27.54 19.31
CA ALA A 227 -0.93 -26.35 19.22
C ALA A 227 -0.10 -25.14 18.80
N TRP A 228 1.14 -25.03 19.31
CA TRP A 228 2.13 -24.05 18.87
C TRP A 228 2.41 -24.13 17.37
N THR A 229 2.66 -25.33 16.84
CA THR A 229 2.89 -25.54 15.40
C THR A 229 1.69 -25.09 14.57
N ARG A 230 0.47 -25.48 14.96
CA ARG A 230 -0.76 -25.01 14.29
C ARG A 230 -0.94 -23.50 14.39
N PHE A 231 -0.49 -22.88 15.48
CA PHE A 231 -0.55 -21.44 15.63
C PHE A 231 0.41 -20.72 14.67
N ILE A 232 1.64 -21.24 14.48
CA ILE A 232 2.56 -20.75 13.45
C ILE A 232 1.91 -20.83 12.07
N GLU A 233 1.31 -21.98 11.73
CA GLU A 233 0.63 -22.22 10.45
C GLU A 233 -0.59 -21.32 10.22
N ALA A 234 -1.26 -20.86 11.28
CA ALA A 234 -2.42 -19.97 11.18
C ALA A 234 -2.03 -18.50 10.87
N LEU A 235 -0.74 -18.15 10.96
CA LEU A 235 -0.24 -16.78 10.81
C LEU A 235 0.37 -16.47 9.43
N HIS A 236 0.31 -17.40 8.48
CA HIS A 236 0.80 -17.22 7.11
C HIS A 236 -0.07 -17.93 6.08
N ILE A 237 0.15 -17.64 4.80
CA ILE A 237 -0.46 -18.38 3.68
C ILE A 237 0.35 -19.66 3.47
N PRO A 238 -0.30 -20.85 3.47
CA PRO A 238 0.38 -22.11 3.17
C PRO A 238 1.17 -22.06 1.85
N VAL A 239 2.31 -22.74 1.81
CA VAL A 239 3.27 -22.65 0.70
C VAL A 239 2.74 -23.16 -0.64
N ASP A 240 1.68 -23.97 -0.62
CA ASP A 240 1.05 -24.56 -1.79
C ASP A 240 -0.37 -24.03 -2.06
N GLU A 241 -0.78 -22.98 -1.34
CA GLU A 241 -2.08 -22.33 -1.52
C GLU A 241 -1.97 -20.92 -2.09
N VAL A 242 -3.02 -20.53 -2.81
CA VAL A 242 -3.33 -19.14 -3.14
C VAL A 242 -4.63 -18.73 -2.43
N HIS A 243 -4.68 -17.48 -1.98
CA HIS A 243 -5.75 -16.90 -1.17
C HIS A 243 -6.42 -15.75 -1.90
N THR A 244 -7.68 -15.51 -1.59
CA THR A 244 -8.35 -14.25 -1.95
C THR A 244 -8.02 -13.18 -0.91
N PHE A 245 -8.21 -11.90 -1.24
CA PHE A 245 -8.04 -10.81 -0.27
C PHE A 245 -8.91 -10.98 0.99
N ASP A 246 -10.14 -11.48 0.85
CA ASP A 246 -11.01 -11.78 2.00
C ASP A 246 -10.39 -12.82 2.93
N MET A 247 -9.78 -13.88 2.37
CA MET A 247 -9.09 -14.90 3.16
C MET A 247 -7.84 -14.34 3.85
N LEU A 248 -7.04 -13.53 3.17
CA LEU A 248 -5.88 -12.87 3.76
C LEU A 248 -6.29 -12.03 4.98
N GLU A 249 -7.30 -11.17 4.85
CA GLU A 249 -7.80 -10.33 5.94
C GLU A 249 -8.38 -11.16 7.09
N ARG A 250 -9.26 -12.13 6.78
CA ARG A 250 -10.05 -12.85 7.79
C ARG A 250 -9.36 -14.06 8.41
N GLN A 251 -8.36 -14.63 7.77
CA GLN A 251 -7.66 -15.83 8.26
C GLN A 251 -6.25 -15.48 8.73
N VAL A 252 -5.48 -14.72 7.95
CA VAL A 252 -4.07 -14.46 8.25
C VAL A 252 -3.90 -13.18 9.07
N TYR A 253 -4.32 -12.02 8.56
CA TYR A 253 -4.16 -10.75 9.29
C TYR A 253 -4.97 -10.74 10.58
N ARG A 254 -6.16 -11.36 10.59
CA ARG A 254 -6.94 -11.56 11.82
C ARG A 254 -6.14 -12.25 12.93
N MET A 255 -5.38 -13.28 12.60
CA MET A 255 -4.54 -14.00 13.56
C MET A 255 -3.28 -13.22 13.94
N ARG A 256 -2.73 -12.42 13.03
CA ARG A 256 -1.53 -11.60 13.31
C ARG A 256 -1.85 -10.36 14.14
N ASN A 257 -3.02 -9.75 13.95
CA ASN A 257 -3.40 -8.45 14.50
C ASN A 257 -3.23 -8.32 16.02
N PRO A 258 -3.65 -9.29 16.87
CA PRO A 258 -3.45 -9.21 18.31
C PRO A 258 -1.97 -9.07 18.72
N LEU A 259 -1.05 -9.55 17.89
CA LEU A 259 0.40 -9.47 18.13
C LEU A 259 1.00 -8.25 17.43
N THR A 260 0.73 -8.06 16.14
CA THR A 260 1.34 -6.99 15.34
C THR A 260 0.86 -5.59 15.72
N LYS A 261 -0.31 -5.48 16.37
CA LYS A 261 -0.84 -4.22 16.91
C LYS A 261 -0.57 -4.05 18.41
N ASN A 262 0.12 -4.99 19.05
CA ASN A 262 0.48 -4.88 20.45
C ASN A 262 1.67 -3.92 20.63
N PRO A 263 1.51 -2.77 21.31
CA PRO A 263 2.58 -1.79 21.48
C PRO A 263 3.80 -2.35 22.24
N ALA A 264 3.59 -3.31 23.15
CA ALA A 264 4.69 -3.93 23.90
C ALA A 264 5.65 -4.73 23.00
N LEU A 265 5.15 -5.25 21.87
CA LEU A 265 5.92 -6.09 20.96
C LEU A 265 6.70 -5.30 19.90
N VAL A 266 6.43 -4.00 19.74
CA VAL A 266 6.97 -3.18 18.63
C VAL A 266 8.48 -3.22 18.58
N ARG A 267 9.15 -3.03 19.73
CA ARG A 267 10.61 -3.03 19.82
C ARG A 267 11.22 -4.35 19.36
N SER A 268 10.79 -5.46 19.97
CA SER A 268 11.32 -6.78 19.63
C SER A 268 10.93 -7.24 18.23
N THR A 269 9.77 -6.82 17.72
CA THR A 269 9.37 -7.09 16.34
C THR A 269 10.32 -6.42 15.35
N LEU A 270 10.63 -5.13 15.53
CA LEU A 270 11.56 -4.41 14.64
C LEU A 270 12.98 -4.99 14.72
N LEU A 271 13.46 -5.35 15.90
CA LEU A 271 14.75 -6.03 16.07
C LEU A 271 14.79 -7.38 15.35
N ARG A 272 13.73 -8.19 15.49
CA ARG A 272 13.65 -9.49 14.82
C ARG A 272 13.57 -9.34 13.31
N VAL A 273 12.81 -8.38 12.79
CA VAL A 273 12.77 -8.05 11.36
C VAL A 273 14.16 -7.69 10.85
N ALA A 274 14.91 -6.84 11.55
CA ALA A 274 16.27 -6.46 11.15
C ALA A 274 17.24 -7.65 11.18
N GLN A 275 17.12 -8.55 12.17
CA GLN A 275 17.91 -9.78 12.24
C GLN A 275 17.62 -10.72 11.07
N GLU A 276 16.33 -10.92 10.75
CA GLU A 276 15.90 -11.73 9.61
C GLU A 276 16.39 -11.13 8.28
N TYR A 277 16.35 -9.80 8.11
CA TYR A 277 16.92 -9.13 6.96
C TYR A 277 18.44 -9.30 6.85
N ARG A 278 19.16 -9.16 7.97
CA ARG A 278 20.62 -9.34 7.98
C ARG A 278 21.00 -10.76 7.55
N GLN A 279 20.26 -11.77 7.98
CA GLN A 279 20.46 -13.16 7.57
C GLN A 279 20.22 -13.37 6.07
N GLN A 280 19.35 -12.55 5.46
CA GLN A 280 19.04 -12.59 4.04
C GLN A 280 19.98 -11.73 3.18
N GLY A 281 20.90 -10.96 3.78
CA GLY A 281 21.80 -10.05 3.07
C GLY A 281 21.16 -8.71 2.68
N ILE A 282 20.01 -8.35 3.27
CA ILE A 282 19.37 -7.06 3.08
C ILE A 282 20.03 -6.03 3.99
N ASP A 283 20.40 -4.88 3.44
CA ASP A 283 21.08 -3.79 4.15
C ASP A 283 20.16 -2.58 4.39
N TYR A 284 19.06 -2.46 3.65
CA TYR A 284 18.15 -1.33 3.73
C TYR A 284 16.70 -1.75 3.44
N ALA A 285 15.75 -1.37 4.29
CA ALA A 285 14.33 -1.68 4.09
C ALA A 285 13.42 -0.49 4.41
N GLU A 286 12.30 -0.40 3.69
CA GLU A 286 11.27 0.61 3.89
C GLU A 286 9.92 -0.03 4.27
N LEU A 287 9.56 0.14 5.53
CA LEU A 287 8.43 -0.52 6.16
C LEU A 287 7.19 0.37 6.08
N ALA A 288 6.14 -0.07 5.39
CA ALA A 288 4.84 0.59 5.46
C ALA A 288 4.09 0.22 6.73
N VAL A 289 3.64 1.25 7.46
CA VAL A 289 3.04 1.07 8.78
C VAL A 289 1.87 2.04 8.99
N THR A 290 0.69 1.50 9.29
CA THR A 290 -0.52 2.29 9.59
C THR A 290 -0.46 2.90 10.99
N ALA A 291 0.24 2.26 11.93
CA ALA A 291 0.47 2.75 13.28
C ALA A 291 1.45 3.95 13.35
N ALA A 292 2.09 4.35 12.24
CA ALA A 292 2.97 5.51 12.20
C ALA A 292 2.28 6.84 12.57
N PHE A 293 0.94 6.88 12.52
CA PHE A 293 0.13 8.02 12.97
C PHE A 293 -0.08 8.09 14.48
N ASP A 294 0.20 7.00 15.20
CA ASP A 294 0.15 6.98 16.66
C ASP A 294 1.47 7.51 17.24
N THR A 295 1.39 8.54 18.07
CA THR A 295 2.56 9.22 18.62
C THR A 295 3.39 8.31 19.53
N ALA A 296 2.74 7.49 20.36
CA ALA A 296 3.43 6.59 21.27
C ALA A 296 4.12 5.47 20.49
N TRP A 297 3.44 4.93 19.48
CA TRP A 297 3.99 3.93 18.58
C TRP A 297 5.21 4.47 17.81
N LEU A 298 5.10 5.64 17.18
CA LEU A 298 6.18 6.23 16.39
C LEU A 298 7.43 6.52 17.26
N ARG A 299 7.21 6.96 18.50
CA ARG A 299 8.28 7.14 19.48
C ARG A 299 9.00 5.83 19.79
N ALA A 300 8.26 4.78 20.16
CA ALA A 300 8.83 3.47 20.46
C ALA A 300 9.54 2.84 19.25
N ALA A 301 8.94 2.98 18.06
CA ALA A 301 9.51 2.49 16.81
C ALA A 301 10.83 3.20 16.47
N THR A 302 10.92 4.52 16.71
CA THR A 302 12.15 5.29 16.46
C THR A 302 13.31 4.78 17.32
N GLU A 303 13.07 4.50 18.60
CA GLU A 303 14.08 3.96 19.51
C GLU A 303 14.47 2.53 19.12
N ALA A 304 13.50 1.71 18.72
CA ALA A 304 13.75 0.35 18.27
C ALA A 304 14.52 0.28 16.94
N ILE A 305 14.25 1.20 16.00
CA ILE A 305 14.99 1.28 14.74
C ILE A 305 16.46 1.63 14.99
N LEU A 306 16.73 2.60 15.86
CA LEU A 306 18.11 2.97 16.24
C LEU A 306 18.88 1.76 16.77
N GLU A 307 18.27 1.02 17.69
CA GLU A 307 18.87 -0.19 18.25
C GLU A 307 19.06 -1.30 17.19
N ALA A 308 18.06 -1.50 16.33
CA ALA A 308 18.13 -2.48 15.26
C ALA A 308 19.27 -2.19 14.28
N GLU A 309 19.45 -0.93 13.90
CA GLU A 309 20.56 -0.47 13.06
C GLU A 309 21.91 -0.71 13.72
N GLU A 310 22.04 -0.41 15.02
CA GLU A 310 23.28 -0.64 15.77
C GLU A 310 23.62 -2.14 15.89
N CYS A 311 22.63 -2.99 16.17
CA CYS A 311 22.84 -4.42 16.37
C CYS A 311 23.08 -5.20 15.07
N THR A 312 22.48 -4.77 13.96
CA THR A 312 22.42 -5.58 12.73
C THR A 312 23.10 -4.94 11.53
N GLY A 313 23.29 -3.61 11.55
CA GLY A 313 23.72 -2.82 10.40
C GLY A 313 22.64 -2.58 9.35
N VAL A 314 21.44 -3.13 9.52
CA VAL A 314 20.32 -3.00 8.56
C VAL A 314 19.59 -1.68 8.79
N GLN A 315 19.57 -0.81 7.78
CA GLN A 315 18.90 0.48 7.83
C GLN A 315 17.39 0.32 7.65
N LEU A 316 16.59 0.83 8.59
CA LEU A 316 15.13 0.74 8.52
C LEU A 316 14.51 2.14 8.39
N ARG A 317 13.63 2.32 7.40
CA ARG A 317 12.84 3.55 7.24
C ARG A 317 11.35 3.23 7.21
N LEU A 318 10.55 4.25 7.48
CA LEU A 318 9.10 4.13 7.60
C LEU A 318 8.39 4.86 6.46
N LEU A 319 7.35 4.24 5.94
CA LEU A 319 6.32 4.88 5.13
C LEU A 319 5.03 4.91 5.94
N ALA A 320 4.44 6.09 6.09
CA ALA A 320 3.15 6.21 6.75
C ALA A 320 2.07 5.61 5.83
N ALA A 321 1.43 4.51 6.26
CA ALA A 321 0.51 3.78 5.41
C ALA A 321 -0.94 4.24 5.59
N ILE A 322 -1.58 4.59 4.49
CA ILE A 322 -2.97 5.04 4.40
C ILE A 322 -3.76 4.00 3.60
N PRO A 323 -4.76 3.33 4.19
CA PRO A 323 -5.67 2.49 3.42
C PRO A 323 -6.42 3.32 2.38
N ARG A 324 -6.34 2.91 1.11
CA ARG A 324 -6.99 3.58 -0.03
C ARG A 324 -8.53 3.59 0.03
N SER A 325 -9.09 2.79 0.94
CA SER A 325 -10.52 2.69 1.21
C SER A 325 -11.01 3.62 2.33
N LEU A 326 -10.10 4.37 2.97
CA LEU A 326 -10.49 5.30 4.03
C LEU A 326 -11.53 6.32 3.52
N PRO A 327 -12.57 6.61 4.32
CA PRO A 327 -13.48 7.70 4.05
C PRO A 327 -12.73 9.04 3.87
N PRO A 328 -13.17 9.94 2.98
CA PRO A 328 -12.45 11.18 2.68
C PRO A 328 -12.07 12.04 3.90
N VAL A 329 -12.93 12.08 4.93
CA VAL A 329 -12.67 12.83 6.17
C VAL A 329 -11.48 12.24 6.93
N GLU A 330 -11.50 10.93 7.15
CA GLU A 330 -10.42 10.21 7.84
C GLU A 330 -9.12 10.28 7.03
N MET A 331 -9.23 10.16 5.70
CA MET A 331 -8.10 10.32 4.80
C MET A 331 -7.48 11.71 4.94
N LEU A 332 -8.27 12.80 4.92
CA LEU A 332 -7.73 14.15 5.13
C LEU A 332 -7.07 14.34 6.50
N HIS A 333 -7.62 13.75 7.56
CA HIS A 333 -6.98 13.76 8.87
C HIS A 333 -5.61 13.09 8.82
N GLN A 334 -5.50 11.92 8.17
CA GLN A 334 -4.22 11.26 7.98
C GLN A 334 -3.28 12.07 7.08
N LEU A 335 -3.76 12.68 5.99
CA LEU A 335 -2.94 13.55 5.13
C LEU A 335 -2.37 14.75 5.90
N ALA A 336 -3.14 15.35 6.81
CA ALA A 336 -2.65 16.41 7.67
C ALA A 336 -1.54 15.93 8.61
N LEU A 337 -1.68 14.72 9.17
CA LEU A 337 -0.63 14.11 9.98
C LEU A 337 0.61 13.74 9.15
N VAL A 338 0.45 13.21 7.92
CA VAL A 338 1.56 12.91 6.99
C VAL A 338 2.49 14.11 6.84
N LYS A 339 1.93 15.30 6.60
CA LYS A 339 2.71 16.54 6.43
C LYS A 339 3.59 16.85 7.65
N TYR A 340 3.15 16.46 8.83
CA TYR A 340 3.88 16.66 10.07
C TYR A 340 4.91 15.55 10.31
N ILE A 341 4.49 14.28 10.28
CA ILE A 341 5.37 13.14 10.55
C ILE A 341 6.46 12.97 9.50
N ALA A 342 6.23 13.46 8.27
CA ALA A 342 7.24 13.48 7.22
C ALA A 342 8.45 14.36 7.54
N GLN A 343 8.41 15.20 8.58
CA GLN A 343 9.59 15.94 9.06
C GLN A 343 10.56 15.04 9.84
N HIS A 344 10.08 13.90 10.36
CA HIS A 344 10.89 12.97 11.13
C HIS A 344 11.92 12.24 10.25
N PRO A 345 13.21 12.14 10.64
CA PRO A 345 14.28 11.57 9.81
C PRO A 345 14.05 10.14 9.33
N TYR A 346 13.39 9.32 10.15
CA TYR A 346 13.09 7.93 9.83
C TYR A 346 11.85 7.72 8.96
N VAL A 347 11.04 8.76 8.73
CA VAL A 347 9.84 8.68 7.88
C VAL A 347 10.19 9.20 6.49
N VAL A 348 10.21 8.35 5.46
CA VAL A 348 10.66 8.72 4.10
C VAL A 348 9.50 9.05 3.15
N GLY A 349 8.26 8.88 3.58
CA GLY A 349 7.12 9.12 2.71
C GLY A 349 5.79 8.58 3.22
N VAL A 350 4.86 8.41 2.29
CA VAL A 350 3.53 7.85 2.49
C VAL A 350 3.31 6.67 1.55
N ASP A 351 2.50 5.72 1.97
CA ASP A 351 2.07 4.59 1.16
C ASP A 351 0.55 4.50 1.11
N PHE A 352 -0.03 4.42 -0.09
CA PHE A 352 -1.45 4.17 -0.30
C PHE A 352 -1.67 2.69 -0.63
N LEU A 353 -2.21 1.95 0.34
CA LEU A 353 -2.26 0.49 0.33
C LEU A 353 -3.68 -0.08 0.51
N GLY A 354 -3.76 -1.41 0.52
CA GLY A 354 -4.97 -2.19 0.73
C GLY A 354 -5.62 -2.59 -0.60
N TYR A 355 -6.65 -3.44 -0.51
CA TYR A 355 -7.22 -4.07 -1.70
C TYR A 355 -7.57 -3.07 -2.81
N GLU A 356 -6.95 -3.26 -3.98
CA GLU A 356 -7.18 -2.47 -5.19
C GLU A 356 -8.54 -2.82 -5.84
N ALA A 357 -9.63 -2.70 -5.08
CA ALA A 357 -10.99 -2.75 -5.60
C ALA A 357 -11.40 -1.44 -6.26
N ASN A 358 -10.84 -0.31 -5.83
CA ASN A 358 -11.19 1.02 -6.31
C ASN A 358 -10.18 1.57 -7.32
N LYS A 359 -10.69 2.39 -8.24
CA LYS A 359 -9.89 3.17 -9.19
C LYS A 359 -9.09 4.25 -8.45
N THR A 360 -7.90 4.56 -8.92
CA THR A 360 -7.08 5.68 -8.42
C THR A 360 -7.85 7.00 -8.48
N GLN A 361 -8.64 7.23 -9.53
CA GLN A 361 -9.61 8.34 -9.65
C GLN A 361 -10.47 8.59 -8.39
N ASN A 362 -10.83 7.55 -7.63
CA ASN A 362 -11.69 7.69 -6.45
C ASN A 362 -11.00 8.43 -5.29
N PHE A 363 -9.66 8.40 -5.24
CA PHE A 363 -8.84 9.07 -4.23
C PHE A 363 -7.72 9.92 -4.85
N ALA A 364 -7.79 10.22 -6.15
CA ALA A 364 -6.81 11.04 -6.86
C ALA A 364 -6.68 12.44 -6.26
N TRP A 365 -7.74 12.98 -5.65
CA TRP A 365 -7.70 14.22 -4.89
C TRP A 365 -6.70 14.14 -3.71
N ALA A 366 -6.61 13.01 -3.02
CA ALA A 366 -5.68 12.81 -1.91
C ALA A 366 -4.24 12.68 -2.40
N LEU A 367 -4.02 11.97 -3.51
CA LEU A 367 -2.72 11.90 -4.17
C LEU A 367 -2.25 13.28 -4.63
N ASN A 368 -3.11 14.04 -5.30
CA ASN A 368 -2.82 15.42 -5.70
C ASN A 368 -2.56 16.32 -4.48
N HIS A 369 -3.28 16.12 -3.38
CA HIS A 369 -3.09 16.88 -2.16
C HIS A 369 -1.68 16.70 -1.58
N VAL A 370 -1.20 15.46 -1.46
CA VAL A 370 0.15 15.16 -0.97
C VAL A 370 1.21 15.56 -1.98
N ALA A 371 1.00 15.27 -3.26
CA ALA A 371 1.96 15.60 -4.32
C ALA A 371 2.18 17.12 -4.43
N ARG A 372 1.10 17.89 -4.37
CA ARG A 372 1.16 19.36 -4.34
C ARG A 372 1.88 19.86 -3.09
N PHE A 373 1.62 19.26 -1.92
CA PHE A 373 2.34 19.62 -0.69
C PHE A 373 3.86 19.42 -0.86
N ALA A 374 4.28 18.25 -1.34
CA ALA A 374 5.69 17.96 -1.59
C ALA A 374 6.32 18.94 -2.59
N ALA A 375 5.63 19.21 -3.71
CA ALA A 375 6.09 20.14 -4.74
C ALA A 375 6.17 21.60 -4.26
N GLN A 376 5.23 22.06 -3.43
CA GLN A 376 5.19 23.45 -2.94
C GLN A 376 6.27 23.71 -1.89
N GLN A 377 6.53 22.74 -1.02
CA GLN A 377 7.61 22.81 -0.05
C GLN A 377 8.97 22.98 -0.74
N ALA A 378 9.23 22.21 -1.80
CA ALA A 378 10.46 22.33 -2.59
C ALA A 378 10.65 23.71 -3.25
N ARG A 379 9.55 24.44 -3.50
CA ARG A 379 9.57 25.80 -4.06
C ARG A 379 9.70 26.90 -3.00
N GLY A 380 9.80 26.56 -1.71
CA GLY A 380 9.88 27.54 -0.63
C GLY A 380 8.62 28.39 -0.44
N ILE A 381 7.47 27.92 -0.95
CA ILE A 381 6.18 28.63 -0.87
C ILE A 381 5.53 28.42 0.51
N ALA A 382 5.94 27.37 1.23
CA ALA A 382 5.60 27.19 2.63
C ALA A 382 6.43 28.13 3.51
N THR A 383 5.76 28.82 4.44
CA THR A 383 6.30 29.93 5.26
C THR A 383 7.34 29.55 6.30
N ASP A 384 7.68 28.27 6.36
CA ASP A 384 8.57 27.63 7.29
C ASP A 384 9.59 26.81 6.49
N SER A 385 10.44 27.49 5.70
CA SER A 385 11.61 26.87 5.05
C SER A 385 12.57 26.40 6.13
N THR A 386 12.44 25.13 6.50
CA THR A 386 12.98 24.57 7.75
C THR A 386 14.09 23.54 7.49
N GLY A 387 14.67 23.56 6.29
CA GLY A 387 15.77 22.69 5.87
C GLY A 387 15.32 21.37 5.22
N TRP A 388 14.02 21.15 5.06
CA TRP A 388 13.45 20.03 4.31
C TRP A 388 13.15 20.42 2.86
N ASP A 389 13.54 19.55 1.93
CA ASP A 389 13.16 19.64 0.52
C ASP A 389 12.29 18.44 0.19
N PHE A 390 10.99 18.57 0.42
CA PHE A 390 10.05 17.46 0.26
C PHE A 390 9.84 17.01 -1.18
N ALA A 391 10.33 17.70 -2.22
CA ALA A 391 10.34 17.10 -3.56
C ALA A 391 11.34 15.94 -3.64
N ASP A 392 12.41 16.00 -2.84
CA ASP A 392 13.44 14.97 -2.78
C ASP A 392 13.31 14.07 -1.52
N ASP A 393 13.00 14.65 -0.36
CA ASP A 393 12.93 13.97 0.94
C ASP A 393 11.68 13.11 1.13
N PHE A 394 10.71 13.17 0.20
CA PHE A 394 9.42 12.51 0.31
C PHE A 394 9.14 11.57 -0.86
N ILE A 395 8.69 10.37 -0.54
CA ILE A 395 8.26 9.37 -1.51
C ILE A 395 6.75 9.16 -1.42
N LEU A 396 6.06 9.30 -2.55
CA LEU A 396 4.68 8.85 -2.70
C LEU A 396 4.68 7.41 -3.21
N ARG A 397 4.40 6.42 -2.35
CA ARG A 397 4.17 5.03 -2.78
C ARG A 397 2.69 4.77 -2.96
N VAL A 398 2.31 4.12 -4.05
CA VAL A 398 0.92 3.75 -4.33
C VAL A 398 0.89 2.32 -4.87
N HIS A 399 0.10 1.45 -4.24
CA HIS A 399 -0.22 0.15 -4.81
C HIS A 399 -1.09 0.37 -6.05
N ALA A 400 -0.59 0.00 -7.23
CA ALA A 400 -1.31 0.21 -8.47
C ALA A 400 -0.98 -0.85 -9.51
N GLY A 401 -2.02 -1.40 -10.15
CA GLY A 401 -1.86 -2.50 -11.10
C GLY A 401 -1.51 -3.82 -10.41
N GLU A 402 -1.95 -4.02 -9.17
CA GLU A 402 -1.83 -5.28 -8.44
C GLU A 402 -2.72 -6.36 -9.06
N ASN A 403 -3.89 -5.98 -9.58
CA ASN A 403 -4.83 -6.86 -10.26
C ASN A 403 -5.38 -6.27 -11.56
N GLY A 404 -5.94 -7.13 -12.42
CA GLY A 404 -6.46 -6.74 -13.74
C GLY A 404 -7.75 -5.91 -13.73
N LYS A 405 -8.37 -5.60 -12.58
CA LYS A 405 -9.66 -4.88 -12.53
C LYS A 405 -9.53 -3.40 -12.90
N ASN A 406 -8.41 -2.76 -12.54
CA ASN A 406 -8.21 -1.33 -12.68
C ASN A 406 -6.88 -1.02 -13.41
N PRO A 407 -6.74 -1.38 -14.70
CA PRO A 407 -5.49 -1.23 -15.46
C PRO A 407 -5.06 0.25 -15.64
N ASP A 408 -5.98 1.20 -15.42
CA ASP A 408 -5.70 2.64 -15.51
C ASP A 408 -4.88 3.15 -14.33
N ASN A 409 -4.89 2.44 -13.19
CA ASN A 409 -4.37 2.96 -11.93
C ASN A 409 -2.88 3.33 -11.99
N VAL A 410 -2.06 2.53 -12.68
CA VAL A 410 -0.62 2.84 -12.87
C VAL A 410 -0.46 4.16 -13.63
N SER A 411 -1.17 4.31 -14.75
CA SER A 411 -1.09 5.52 -15.58
C SER A 411 -1.53 6.78 -14.83
N GLU A 412 -2.57 6.67 -14.01
CA GLU A 412 -3.08 7.79 -13.21
C GLU A 412 -2.09 8.22 -12.12
N VAL A 413 -1.44 7.26 -11.46
CA VAL A 413 -0.40 7.55 -10.46
C VAL A 413 0.79 8.26 -11.11
N LEU A 414 1.25 7.76 -12.27
CA LEU A 414 2.37 8.35 -13.00
C LEU A 414 2.05 9.77 -13.49
N ASP A 415 0.86 10.01 -14.04
CA ASP A 415 0.41 11.33 -14.49
C ASP A 415 0.40 12.35 -13.34
N ILE A 416 -0.15 11.98 -12.18
CA ILE A 416 -0.16 12.86 -11.00
C ILE A 416 1.27 13.19 -10.56
N ALA A 417 2.12 12.17 -10.41
CA ALA A 417 3.49 12.37 -9.97
C ALA A 417 4.32 13.19 -10.97
N PHE A 418 4.15 12.95 -12.27
CA PHE A 418 4.80 13.69 -13.35
C PHE A 418 4.39 15.16 -13.35
N ARG A 419 3.09 15.45 -13.21
CA ARG A 419 2.55 16.82 -13.17
C ARG A 419 3.14 17.64 -12.03
N HIS A 420 3.29 17.03 -10.86
CA HIS A 420 3.83 17.70 -9.67
C HIS A 420 5.36 17.62 -9.57
N GLY A 421 6.02 16.82 -10.40
CA GLY A 421 7.47 16.66 -10.41
C GLY A 421 8.02 16.01 -9.14
N ILE A 422 7.28 15.09 -8.54
CA ILE A 422 7.62 14.43 -7.26
C ILE A 422 8.15 13.01 -7.47
N ARG A 423 8.82 12.47 -6.45
CA ARG A 423 9.23 11.07 -6.40
C ARG A 423 8.02 10.16 -6.12
N VAL A 424 7.87 9.12 -6.92
CA VAL A 424 6.81 8.14 -6.82
C VAL A 424 7.36 6.73 -6.89
N ARG A 425 6.68 5.80 -6.21
CA ARG A 425 6.86 4.37 -6.40
C ARG A 425 5.54 3.69 -6.67
N VAL A 426 5.56 2.81 -7.65
CA VAL A 426 4.39 2.04 -8.07
C VAL A 426 4.58 0.62 -7.55
N GLY A 427 3.78 0.25 -6.56
CA GLY A 427 3.78 -1.09 -5.99
C GLY A 427 3.07 -2.10 -6.89
N HIS A 428 3.63 -3.29 -7.00
CA HIS A 428 3.24 -4.40 -7.87
C HIS A 428 3.41 -4.16 -9.37
N ALA A 429 2.61 -3.26 -9.97
CA ALA A 429 2.56 -3.01 -11.42
C ALA A 429 2.49 -4.29 -12.30
N ALA A 430 1.86 -5.35 -11.78
CA ALA A 430 1.61 -6.60 -12.52
C ALA A 430 0.74 -6.34 -13.77
N TYR A 431 -0.12 -5.32 -13.70
CA TYR A 431 -1.02 -4.90 -14.77
C TYR A 431 -0.81 -3.42 -15.15
N GLY A 432 -1.27 -3.06 -16.36
CA GLY A 432 -1.28 -1.68 -16.87
C GLY A 432 -0.15 -1.36 -17.85
N HIS A 433 0.95 -2.11 -17.84
CA HIS A 433 2.22 -1.81 -18.55
C HIS A 433 2.11 -1.61 -20.07
N GLU A 434 1.07 -2.13 -20.70
CA GLU A 434 0.84 -2.11 -22.15
C GLU A 434 0.36 -0.75 -22.70
N ARG A 435 0.11 0.24 -21.83
CA ARG A 435 -0.46 1.53 -22.25
C ARG A 435 0.60 2.58 -22.54
N ASP A 436 0.18 3.63 -23.27
CA ASP A 436 1.00 4.75 -23.76
C ASP A 436 1.42 5.73 -22.64
N TYR A 437 2.06 5.22 -21.59
CA TYR A 437 2.68 6.01 -20.54
C TYR A 437 4.16 5.64 -20.34
N GLN A 438 4.69 4.69 -21.12
CA GLN A 438 6.13 4.37 -21.13
C GLN A 438 6.98 5.62 -21.39
N GLY A 439 6.48 6.59 -22.17
CA GLY A 439 7.14 7.89 -22.34
C GLY A 439 7.30 8.66 -21.03
N ILE A 440 6.21 8.83 -20.28
CA ILE A 440 6.22 9.48 -18.95
C ILE A 440 7.13 8.70 -17.99
N ALA A 441 6.95 7.38 -17.91
CA ALA A 441 7.72 6.53 -17.02
C ALA A 441 9.23 6.58 -17.32
N ARG A 442 9.63 6.56 -18.60
CA ARG A 442 11.04 6.72 -19.01
C ARG A 442 11.60 8.07 -18.57
N ILE A 443 10.87 9.17 -18.81
CA ILE A 443 11.30 10.51 -18.39
C ILE A 443 11.46 10.56 -16.87
N MET A 444 10.51 10.02 -16.11
CA MET A 444 10.57 9.98 -14.66
C MET A 444 11.72 9.09 -14.16
N GLY A 445 11.94 7.93 -14.78
CA GLY A 445 13.04 7.03 -14.47
C GLY A 445 14.40 7.70 -14.67
N GLN A 446 14.59 8.40 -15.79
CA GLN A 446 15.80 9.20 -16.07
C GLN A 446 16.02 10.32 -15.05
N ARG A 447 14.93 10.91 -14.52
CA ARG A 447 14.96 11.93 -13.46
C ARG A 447 15.11 11.34 -12.06
N ASN A 448 15.19 10.02 -11.91
CA ASN A 448 15.18 9.31 -10.62
C ASN A 448 13.94 9.61 -9.77
N GLN A 449 12.82 9.86 -10.45
CA GLN A 449 11.52 10.14 -9.83
C GLN A 449 10.63 8.91 -9.76
N LEU A 450 10.96 7.81 -10.46
CA LEU A 450 10.15 6.59 -10.50
C LEU A 450 11.01 5.37 -10.16
N ILE A 451 10.49 4.51 -9.27
CA ILE A 451 10.86 3.10 -9.14
C ILE A 451 9.58 2.28 -9.22
N VAL A 452 9.60 1.18 -9.97
CA VAL A 452 8.51 0.19 -9.98
C VAL A 452 8.93 -1.00 -9.12
N GLU A 453 8.06 -1.40 -8.20
CA GLU A 453 8.35 -2.43 -7.19
C GLU A 453 7.56 -3.70 -7.54
N PHE A 454 8.24 -4.82 -7.79
CA PHE A 454 7.59 -6.09 -8.11
C PHE A 454 7.60 -7.04 -6.91
N ASN A 455 6.46 -7.68 -6.65
CA ASN A 455 6.24 -8.55 -5.49
C ASN A 455 5.75 -9.93 -5.94
N PRO A 456 6.60 -10.72 -6.63
CA PRO A 456 6.14 -11.89 -7.38
C PRO A 456 5.43 -12.94 -6.51
N ASP A 457 5.97 -13.25 -5.34
CA ASP A 457 5.38 -14.23 -4.43
C ASP A 457 4.03 -13.76 -3.86
N SER A 458 3.88 -12.46 -3.60
CA SER A 458 2.60 -11.84 -3.22
C SER A 458 1.60 -11.92 -4.35
N ASN A 459 1.99 -11.54 -5.58
CA ASN A 459 1.11 -11.60 -6.73
C ASN A 459 0.59 -13.04 -6.98
N MET A 460 1.45 -14.06 -6.84
CA MET A 460 1.04 -15.46 -6.94
C MET A 460 0.14 -15.85 -5.75
N ALA A 461 0.56 -15.58 -4.51
CA ALA A 461 -0.18 -15.97 -3.31
C ALA A 461 -1.58 -15.34 -3.25
N MET A 462 -1.75 -14.14 -3.78
CA MET A 462 -3.01 -13.41 -3.79
C MET A 462 -3.87 -13.70 -5.03
N ASN A 463 -3.50 -14.70 -5.83
CA ASN A 463 -4.21 -15.11 -7.04
C ASN A 463 -4.38 -13.92 -8.03
N ASN A 464 -3.37 -13.05 -8.09
CA ASN A 464 -3.31 -11.93 -9.03
C ASN A 464 -2.64 -12.33 -10.34
N ILE A 465 -1.81 -13.37 -10.33
CA ILE A 465 -1.18 -14.00 -11.51
C ILE A 465 -1.28 -15.52 -11.40
N ASP A 466 -1.23 -16.20 -12.54
CA ASP A 466 -1.25 -17.66 -12.65
C ASP A 466 0.14 -18.27 -12.84
N THR A 467 1.04 -17.53 -13.49
CA THR A 467 2.43 -17.93 -13.75
C THR A 467 3.37 -16.75 -13.59
N ALA A 468 4.67 -17.02 -13.43
CA ALA A 468 5.69 -16.00 -13.22
C ALA A 468 5.79 -15.03 -14.41
N GLU A 469 5.65 -15.55 -15.63
CA GLU A 469 5.82 -14.83 -16.90
C GLU A 469 4.73 -13.80 -17.16
N GLN A 470 3.62 -13.85 -16.41
CA GLN A 470 2.59 -12.81 -16.46
C GLN A 470 3.07 -11.49 -15.86
N LEU A 471 4.13 -11.50 -15.03
CA LEU A 471 4.69 -10.28 -14.48
C LEU A 471 5.51 -9.55 -15.55
N PRO A 472 5.21 -8.26 -15.84
CA PRO A 472 5.85 -7.54 -16.93
C PRO A 472 7.25 -7.00 -16.57
N ILE A 473 7.97 -7.64 -15.65
CA ILE A 473 9.24 -7.14 -15.07
C ILE A 473 10.26 -6.84 -16.18
N THR A 474 10.38 -7.76 -17.14
CA THR A 474 11.29 -7.63 -18.29
C THR A 474 10.95 -6.45 -19.17
N ALA A 475 9.66 -6.21 -19.45
CA ALA A 475 9.21 -5.08 -20.26
C ALA A 475 9.59 -3.73 -19.63
N TRP A 476 9.46 -3.61 -18.30
CA TRP A 476 9.86 -2.40 -17.58
C TRP A 476 11.39 -2.23 -17.54
N ALA A 477 12.13 -3.31 -17.27
CA ALA A 477 13.59 -3.30 -17.24
C ALA A 477 14.18 -2.92 -18.61
N GLN A 478 13.70 -3.54 -19.70
CA GLN A 478 14.13 -3.27 -21.08
C GLN A 478 13.81 -1.83 -21.52
N ALA A 479 12.76 -1.22 -20.97
CA ALA A 479 12.44 0.17 -21.20
C ALA A 479 13.38 1.15 -20.45
N GLY A 480 14.36 0.64 -19.68
CA GLY A 480 15.30 1.44 -18.90
C GLY A 480 14.67 2.08 -17.66
N ILE A 481 13.51 1.58 -17.23
CA ILE A 481 12.78 2.12 -16.08
C ILE A 481 13.38 1.47 -14.81
N PRO A 482 13.70 2.23 -13.75
CA PRO A 482 14.20 1.66 -12.50
C PRO A 482 13.18 0.70 -11.89
N ILE A 483 13.62 -0.52 -11.60
CA ILE A 483 12.79 -1.57 -10.99
C ILE A 483 13.50 -2.18 -9.79
N VAL A 484 12.72 -2.73 -8.86
CA VAL A 484 13.20 -3.54 -7.73
C VAL A 484 12.29 -4.75 -7.52
N ILE A 485 12.81 -5.78 -6.85
CA ILE A 485 12.03 -6.92 -6.37
C ILE A 485 11.93 -6.80 -4.86
N ALA A 486 10.73 -7.00 -4.31
CA ALA A 486 10.46 -6.77 -2.90
C ALA A 486 9.43 -7.77 -2.35
N SER A 487 9.35 -7.91 -1.04
CA SER A 487 8.66 -9.05 -0.43
C SER A 487 7.15 -8.88 -0.27
N ASP A 488 6.67 -7.64 -0.17
CA ASP A 488 5.34 -7.22 0.31
C ASP A 488 5.04 -7.62 1.77
N GLY A 489 5.41 -8.83 2.15
CA GLY A 489 5.44 -9.30 3.53
C GLY A 489 6.02 -10.69 3.59
N ALA A 490 7.35 -10.79 3.67
CA ALA A 490 8.08 -12.06 3.59
C ALA A 490 7.50 -13.14 4.52
N GLY A 491 7.16 -12.76 5.75
CA GLY A 491 6.63 -13.66 6.77
C GLY A 491 5.29 -14.31 6.45
N ILE A 492 4.32 -13.59 5.87
CA ILE A 492 3.03 -14.18 5.50
C ILE A 492 3.11 -14.98 4.20
N TYR A 493 4.01 -14.60 3.29
CA TYR A 493 4.17 -15.27 2.00
C TYR A 493 5.18 -16.41 2.06
N GLN A 494 5.88 -16.57 3.20
CA GLN A 494 6.92 -17.58 3.44
C GLN A 494 8.04 -17.52 2.41
N THR A 495 8.44 -16.30 2.06
CA THR A 495 9.50 -16.02 1.10
C THR A 495 10.70 -15.33 1.77
N ASP A 496 11.78 -15.20 1.03
CA ASP A 496 13.01 -14.51 1.39
C ASP A 496 13.63 -13.87 0.13
N ALA A 497 14.68 -13.09 0.31
CA ALA A 497 15.39 -12.44 -0.80
C ALA A 497 15.82 -13.41 -1.92
N GLN A 498 16.21 -14.64 -1.59
CA GLN A 498 16.66 -15.61 -2.60
C GLN A 498 15.48 -16.19 -3.39
N GLN A 499 14.39 -16.49 -2.71
CA GLN A 499 13.16 -16.96 -3.34
C GLN A 499 12.54 -15.89 -4.23
N LEU A 500 12.55 -14.63 -3.80
CA LEU A 500 12.10 -13.48 -4.60
C LEU A 500 12.95 -13.29 -5.85
N LEU A 501 14.28 -13.40 -5.74
CA LEU A 501 15.14 -13.33 -6.91
C LEU A 501 14.88 -14.49 -7.88
N ALA A 502 14.72 -15.71 -7.35
CA ALA A 502 14.35 -16.87 -8.15
C ALA A 502 13.02 -16.62 -8.89
N ALA A 503 12.03 -16.07 -8.20
CA ALA A 503 10.75 -15.73 -8.78
C ALA A 503 10.85 -14.67 -9.89
N GLY A 504 11.71 -13.66 -9.72
CA GLY A 504 12.00 -12.68 -10.77
C GLY A 504 12.71 -13.31 -11.99
N MET A 505 13.64 -14.24 -11.78
CA MET A 505 14.27 -14.99 -12.87
C MET A 505 13.26 -15.84 -13.64
N TYR A 506 12.31 -16.45 -12.92
CA TYR A 506 11.21 -17.21 -13.54
C TYR A 506 10.27 -16.31 -14.35
N ALA A 507 10.15 -15.03 -13.96
CA ALA A 507 9.45 -14.00 -14.74
C ALA A 507 10.28 -13.46 -15.94
N GLY A 508 11.45 -14.04 -16.22
CA GLY A 508 12.29 -13.73 -17.38
C GLY A 508 13.44 -12.75 -17.12
N LEU A 509 13.78 -12.45 -15.85
CA LEU A 509 14.98 -11.67 -15.57
C LEU A 509 16.25 -12.42 -16.00
N GLU A 510 17.18 -11.67 -16.58
CA GLU A 510 18.48 -12.14 -17.07
C GLU A 510 19.58 -11.29 -16.41
N ASP A 511 20.85 -11.66 -16.58
CA ASP A 511 22.01 -10.98 -15.97
C ASP A 511 21.95 -9.45 -16.10
N ALA A 512 21.70 -8.94 -17.30
CA ALA A 512 21.63 -7.50 -17.54
C ALA A 512 20.49 -6.80 -16.77
N HIS A 513 19.36 -7.49 -16.59
CA HIS A 513 18.26 -6.97 -15.79
C HIS A 513 18.59 -6.97 -14.29
N LEU A 514 19.31 -7.98 -13.80
CA LEU A 514 19.77 -8.05 -12.40
C LEU A 514 20.81 -6.97 -12.08
N GLU A 515 21.73 -6.69 -13.00
CA GLU A 515 22.67 -5.57 -12.89
C GLU A 515 21.94 -4.22 -12.82
N HIS A 516 20.87 -4.05 -13.61
CA HIS A 516 20.03 -2.86 -13.57
C HIS A 516 19.27 -2.70 -12.24
N ILE A 517 18.74 -3.79 -11.68
CA ILE A 517 18.13 -3.81 -10.34
C ILE A 517 19.16 -3.40 -9.29
N LEU A 518 20.34 -4.04 -9.28
CA LEU A 518 21.41 -3.74 -8.33
C LEU A 518 21.87 -2.27 -8.42
N ALA A 519 22.02 -1.73 -9.64
CA ALA A 519 22.35 -0.33 -9.84
C ALA A 519 21.24 0.61 -9.32
N THR A 520 19.97 0.23 -9.52
CA THR A 520 18.81 0.96 -8.99
C THR A 520 18.83 0.99 -7.46
N GLU A 521 19.03 -0.16 -6.81
CA GLU A 521 19.12 -0.30 -5.36
C GLU A 521 20.29 0.51 -4.78
N GLN A 522 21.50 0.36 -5.33
CA GLN A 522 22.69 1.08 -4.85
C GLN A 522 22.49 2.59 -4.94
N LYS A 523 21.94 3.08 -6.04
CA LYS A 523 21.65 4.49 -6.25
C LYS A 523 20.57 5.00 -5.29
N HIS A 524 19.53 4.20 -5.04
CA HIS A 524 18.51 4.54 -4.05
C HIS A 524 19.10 4.63 -2.64
N CYS A 525 19.84 3.61 -2.20
CA CYS A 525 20.48 3.57 -0.88
C CYS A 525 21.44 4.76 -0.67
N ALA A 526 22.33 5.04 -1.63
CA ALA A 526 23.23 6.18 -1.55
C ALA A 526 22.47 7.52 -1.41
N ARG A 527 21.36 7.66 -2.16
CA ARG A 527 20.49 8.84 -2.05
C ARG A 527 19.82 8.90 -0.68
N GLN A 528 19.23 7.81 -0.19
CA GLN A 528 18.53 7.81 1.11
C GLN A 528 19.48 8.09 2.28
N GLN A 529 20.73 7.63 2.22
CA GLN A 529 21.74 7.97 3.22
C GLN A 529 22.06 9.47 3.25
N ALA A 530 22.23 10.10 2.08
CA ALA A 530 22.45 11.53 1.98
C ALA A 530 21.23 12.35 2.47
N LEU A 531 20.02 11.94 2.09
CA LEU A 531 18.77 12.58 2.51
C LEU A 531 18.56 12.44 4.03
N PHE A 532 18.82 11.26 4.59
CA PHE A 532 18.72 11.04 6.03
C PHE A 532 19.64 11.96 6.81
N ALA A 533 20.92 12.09 6.41
CA ALA A 533 21.86 12.99 7.08
C ALA A 533 21.39 14.45 7.05
N ARG A 534 20.92 14.93 5.88
CA ARG A 534 20.35 16.29 5.73
C ARG A 534 19.13 16.49 6.62
N LYS A 535 18.20 15.53 6.59
CA LYS A 535 16.94 15.58 7.31
C LYS A 535 17.13 15.50 8.82
N GLN A 536 18.08 14.69 9.28
CA GLN A 536 18.48 14.61 10.68
C GLN A 536 19.00 15.97 11.18
N GLN A 537 19.83 16.65 10.38
CA GLN A 537 20.32 17.98 10.73
C GLN A 537 19.19 19.01 10.83
N ALA A 538 18.29 19.05 9.83
CA ALA A 538 17.12 19.92 9.84
C ALA A 538 16.21 19.67 11.06
N PHE A 539 15.98 18.40 11.39
CA PHE A 539 15.19 17.98 12.55
C PHE A 539 15.78 18.45 13.88
N ILE A 540 17.09 18.28 14.08
CA ILE A 540 17.77 18.76 15.29
C ILE A 540 17.69 20.29 15.38
N THR A 541 17.91 20.99 14.27
CA THR A 541 17.83 22.46 14.24
C THR A 541 16.42 22.98 14.58
N HIS A 542 15.37 22.32 14.08
CA HIS A 542 14.00 22.78 14.28
C HIS A 542 13.41 22.42 15.65
N TYR A 543 13.64 21.19 16.14
CA TYR A 543 13.01 20.69 17.36
C TYR A 543 13.93 20.65 18.58
N ALA A 544 15.24 20.89 18.41
CA ALA A 544 16.32 20.72 19.40
C ALA A 544 16.52 19.27 19.90
N HIS A 545 15.45 18.57 20.24
CA HIS A 545 15.43 17.18 20.71
C HIS A 545 14.14 16.46 20.32
N LYS A 546 14.17 15.12 20.28
CA LYS A 546 13.05 14.26 19.85
C LYS A 546 11.74 14.49 20.63
N ASP A 547 11.82 14.83 21.91
CA ASP A 547 10.64 14.98 22.77
C ASP A 547 9.77 16.18 22.40
N ALA A 548 10.38 17.26 21.88
CA ALA A 548 9.64 18.42 21.37
C ALA A 548 8.80 18.03 20.17
N PHE A 549 9.38 17.30 19.21
CA PHE A 549 8.66 16.83 18.02
C PHE A 549 7.42 16.04 18.39
N PHE A 550 7.55 15.06 19.31
CA PHE A 550 6.44 14.22 19.72
C PHE A 550 5.39 15.00 20.53
N SER A 551 5.80 15.92 21.40
CA SER A 551 4.86 16.79 22.13
C SER A 551 4.03 17.65 21.19
N THR A 552 4.65 18.20 20.14
CA THR A 552 3.96 18.96 19.10
C THR A 552 3.09 18.04 18.23
N LEU A 553 3.52 16.83 17.89
CA LEU A 553 2.69 15.84 17.17
C LEU A 553 1.42 15.50 17.96
N GLU A 554 1.52 15.29 19.27
CA GLU A 554 0.34 15.05 20.12
C GLU A 554 -0.61 16.24 20.11
N GLN A 555 -0.08 17.47 20.17
CA GLN A 555 -0.88 18.69 20.09
C GLN A 555 -1.59 18.79 18.73
N GLN A 556 -0.89 18.53 17.62
CA GLN A 556 -1.47 18.52 16.27
C GLN A 556 -2.57 17.47 16.14
N THR A 557 -2.34 16.27 16.68
CA THR A 557 -3.33 15.18 16.67
C THR A 557 -4.59 15.54 17.45
N ARG A 558 -4.45 16.15 18.63
CA ARG A 558 -5.59 16.62 19.44
C ARG A 558 -6.34 17.77 18.75
N HIS A 559 -5.61 18.65 18.08
CA HIS A 559 -6.17 19.76 17.32
C HIS A 559 -7.03 19.23 16.17
N LEU A 560 -6.51 18.34 15.32
CA LEU A 560 -7.24 17.76 14.19
C LEU A 560 -8.54 17.05 14.63
N LYS A 561 -8.56 16.38 15.80
CA LYS A 561 -9.77 15.70 16.32
C LYS A 561 -10.90 16.65 16.74
N ARG A 562 -10.61 17.92 17.03
CA ARG A 562 -11.58 18.88 17.61
C ARG A 562 -12.10 19.91 16.60
N TYR A 563 -11.66 19.86 15.34
CA TYR A 563 -11.70 21.03 14.45
C TYR A 563 -12.79 21.00 13.36
N ASP A 564 -13.42 22.15 13.12
CA ASP A 564 -14.18 22.46 11.90
C ASP A 564 -13.23 23.16 10.91
N ALA A 565 -13.12 22.63 9.68
CA ALA A 565 -12.24 23.19 8.66
C ALA A 565 -12.57 24.66 8.33
N MET A 566 -13.84 25.05 8.41
CA MET A 566 -14.25 26.44 8.15
C MET A 566 -13.81 27.41 9.25
N GLN A 567 -13.58 26.93 10.49
CA GLN A 567 -13.01 27.77 11.55
C GLN A 567 -11.55 28.14 11.27
N ARG A 568 -10.76 27.23 10.67
CA ARG A 568 -9.36 27.55 10.27
C ARG A 568 -9.31 28.63 9.20
N LEU A 569 -10.36 28.68 8.38
CA LEU A 569 -10.51 29.62 7.28
C LEU A 569 -11.37 30.81 7.66
N ALA A 570 -11.63 31.07 8.95
CA ALA A 570 -12.46 32.19 9.40
C ALA A 570 -11.91 33.57 9.00
N HIS A 571 -10.61 33.65 8.69
CA HIS A 571 -9.95 34.85 8.16
C HIS A 571 -10.16 35.04 6.66
N LYS A 572 -10.75 34.07 5.95
CA LYS A 572 -11.04 34.09 4.51
C LYS A 572 -12.55 34.08 4.29
N ARG A 573 -12.99 34.64 3.16
CA ARG A 573 -14.41 34.64 2.76
C ARG A 573 -14.73 33.40 1.93
N PRO A 574 -15.80 32.64 2.25
CA PRO A 574 -16.23 31.54 1.41
C PRO A 574 -16.93 32.04 0.14
N LEU A 575 -16.61 31.45 -1.01
CA LEU A 575 -17.34 31.61 -2.25
C LEU A 575 -17.85 30.26 -2.77
N LEU A 576 -19.17 30.12 -2.86
CA LEU A 576 -19.82 29.00 -3.51
C LEU A 576 -20.11 29.36 -4.98
N ILE A 577 -19.66 28.54 -5.91
CA ILE A 577 -20.10 28.62 -7.32
C ILE A 577 -20.83 27.32 -7.63
N ALA A 578 -22.16 27.39 -7.68
CA ALA A 578 -23.03 26.23 -7.83
C ALA A 578 -23.90 26.34 -9.08
N GLY A 579 -24.27 25.21 -9.67
CA GLY A 579 -25.02 25.25 -10.91
C GLY A 579 -25.06 23.95 -11.70
N ALA A 580 -25.19 24.11 -13.01
CA ALA A 580 -25.30 23.01 -13.96
C ALA A 580 -24.13 22.02 -13.86
N SER A 581 -24.46 20.73 -13.77
CA SER A 581 -23.49 19.62 -13.78
C SER A 581 -24.06 18.38 -14.45
N GLY A 582 -23.21 17.58 -15.11
CA GLY A 582 -23.62 16.42 -15.89
C GLY A 582 -24.73 16.77 -16.89
N SER A 583 -25.86 16.05 -16.85
CA SER A 583 -26.97 16.29 -17.78
C SER A 583 -27.54 17.71 -17.77
N SER A 584 -27.46 18.46 -16.67
CA SER A 584 -27.85 19.88 -16.65
C SER A 584 -26.84 20.76 -17.38
N TRP A 585 -25.56 20.40 -17.36
CA TRP A 585 -24.49 21.08 -18.10
C TRP A 585 -24.67 20.86 -19.61
N SER A 586 -24.94 19.62 -20.03
CA SER A 586 -25.12 19.29 -21.45
C SER A 586 -26.34 19.98 -22.10
N ARG A 587 -27.26 20.53 -21.31
CA ARG A 587 -28.42 21.32 -21.79
C ARG A 587 -28.10 22.78 -22.05
N ILE A 588 -27.00 23.30 -21.49
CA ILE A 588 -26.55 24.66 -21.76
C ILE A 588 -25.92 24.68 -23.15
N SER A 589 -26.24 25.69 -23.97
CA SER A 589 -25.67 25.82 -25.31
C SER A 589 -24.14 25.85 -25.28
N VAL A 590 -23.47 25.30 -26.31
CA VAL A 590 -21.99 25.26 -26.38
C VAL A 590 -21.36 26.66 -26.29
N ASN A 591 -22.04 27.69 -26.80
CA ASN A 591 -21.56 29.08 -26.71
C ASN A 591 -21.62 29.59 -25.27
N HIS A 592 -22.74 29.36 -24.56
CA HIS A 592 -22.85 29.70 -23.14
C HIS A 592 -21.87 28.90 -22.30
N GLN A 593 -21.64 27.61 -22.59
CA GLN A 593 -20.64 26.80 -21.89
C GLN A 593 -19.25 27.45 -21.99
N LYS A 594 -18.82 27.87 -23.20
CA LYS A 594 -17.54 28.56 -23.42
C LYS A 594 -17.47 29.90 -22.68
N GLU A 595 -18.55 30.66 -22.68
CA GLU A 595 -18.63 31.94 -21.98
C GLU A 595 -18.53 31.77 -20.46
N ILE A 596 -19.27 30.82 -19.89
CA ILE A 596 -19.22 30.46 -18.46
C ILE A 596 -17.81 30.01 -18.08
N THR A 597 -17.19 29.14 -18.88
CA THR A 597 -15.81 28.71 -18.66
C THR A 597 -14.87 29.91 -18.64
N ARG A 598 -14.93 30.78 -19.66
CA ARG A 598 -14.09 31.99 -19.68
C ARG A 598 -14.33 32.89 -18.47
N ALA A 599 -15.59 33.07 -18.07
CA ALA A 599 -15.95 33.90 -16.92
C ALA A 599 -15.39 33.36 -15.60
N ILE A 600 -15.53 32.06 -15.35
CA ILE A 600 -14.99 31.43 -14.14
C ILE A 600 -13.46 31.51 -14.12
N HIS A 601 -12.79 31.25 -15.24
CA HIS A 601 -11.33 31.36 -15.32
C HIS A 601 -10.85 32.80 -15.04
N GLN A 602 -11.48 33.81 -15.66
CA GLN A 602 -11.14 35.22 -15.39
C GLN A 602 -11.41 35.61 -13.93
N LEU A 603 -12.50 35.13 -13.33
CA LEU A 603 -12.78 35.34 -11.91
C LEU A 603 -11.68 34.73 -11.03
N VAL A 604 -11.37 33.45 -11.20
CA VAL A 604 -10.36 32.74 -10.38
C VAL A 604 -8.98 33.42 -10.47
N HIS A 605 -8.57 33.86 -11.67
CA HIS A 605 -7.31 34.59 -11.86
C HIS A 605 -7.30 35.97 -11.18
N SER A 606 -8.45 36.60 -11.01
CA SER A 606 -8.58 37.93 -10.40
C SER A 606 -8.61 37.88 -8.86
N LEU A 607 -8.94 36.73 -8.29
CA LEU A 607 -9.12 36.55 -6.85
C LEU A 607 -7.80 36.36 -6.08
N ASP A 608 -7.77 36.82 -4.84
CA ASP A 608 -6.66 36.66 -3.91
C ASP A 608 -6.81 35.35 -3.08
N PRO A 609 -5.92 34.34 -3.27
CA PRO A 609 -6.02 33.05 -2.57
C PRO A 609 -5.81 33.16 -1.06
N ASP A 610 -5.23 34.25 -0.55
CA ASP A 610 -5.07 34.48 0.90
C ASP A 610 -6.35 35.04 1.55
N LYS A 611 -7.33 35.49 0.76
CA LYS A 611 -8.55 36.13 1.26
C LYS A 611 -9.83 35.37 0.96
N ILE A 612 -9.80 34.42 0.03
CA ILE A 612 -10.98 33.65 -0.37
C ILE A 612 -10.70 32.15 -0.37
N TYR A 613 -11.76 31.37 -0.17
CA TYR A 613 -11.74 29.93 -0.43
C TYR A 613 -13.00 29.47 -1.16
N PHE A 614 -12.88 28.40 -1.92
CA PHE A 614 -14.01 27.84 -2.66
C PHE A 614 -14.74 26.79 -1.82
N ALA A 615 -16.04 26.95 -1.66
CA ALA A 615 -16.92 25.94 -1.07
C ALA A 615 -17.56 25.13 -2.19
N LEU A 616 -17.27 23.84 -2.26
CA LEU A 616 -17.74 22.95 -3.33
C LEU A 616 -18.46 21.73 -2.74
N GLY A 617 -19.55 21.31 -3.40
CA GLY A 617 -20.16 20.02 -3.14
C GLY A 617 -19.47 18.90 -3.94
N ARG A 618 -20.20 17.82 -4.22
CA ARG A 618 -19.75 16.79 -5.16
C ARG A 618 -19.44 17.40 -6.53
N ILE A 619 -18.33 16.96 -7.13
CA ILE A 619 -17.96 17.32 -8.50
C ILE A 619 -18.33 16.17 -9.44
N LYS A 620 -18.82 16.50 -10.63
CA LYS A 620 -19.03 15.54 -11.73
C LYS A 620 -17.93 15.75 -12.79
N HIS A 621 -17.79 14.81 -13.72
CA HIS A 621 -16.80 14.93 -14.81
C HIS A 621 -16.97 16.21 -15.65
N GLU A 622 -18.18 16.78 -15.71
CA GLU A 622 -18.47 18.03 -16.40
C GLU A 622 -19.41 18.93 -15.58
N GLY A 623 -19.30 20.24 -15.79
CA GLY A 623 -20.13 21.27 -15.16
C GLY A 623 -19.35 22.30 -14.35
N ILE A 624 -20.09 23.16 -13.65
CA ILE A 624 -19.56 24.31 -12.92
C ILE A 624 -18.45 23.93 -11.93
N GLY A 625 -18.66 22.92 -11.09
CA GLY A 625 -17.65 22.48 -10.12
C GLY A 625 -16.35 22.02 -10.79
N ARG A 626 -16.43 21.33 -11.93
CA ARG A 626 -15.26 20.90 -12.70
C ARG A 626 -14.50 22.10 -13.27
N ILE A 627 -15.22 23.07 -13.82
CA ILE A 627 -14.63 24.30 -14.38
C ILE A 627 -13.91 25.11 -13.31
N VAL A 628 -14.45 25.18 -12.09
CA VAL A 628 -13.76 25.83 -10.97
C VAL A 628 -12.45 25.10 -10.64
N ASP A 629 -12.46 23.78 -10.55
CA ASP A 629 -11.25 22.96 -10.28
C ASP A 629 -10.20 23.10 -11.41
N ASP A 630 -10.65 23.15 -12.68
CA ASP A 630 -9.78 23.39 -13.84
C ASP A 630 -9.20 24.82 -13.84
N ALA A 631 -10.01 25.84 -13.51
CA ALA A 631 -9.56 27.21 -13.40
C ALA A 631 -8.51 27.40 -12.29
N ILE A 632 -8.63 26.69 -11.16
CA ILE A 632 -7.60 26.68 -10.11
C ILE A 632 -6.32 26.01 -10.62
N SER A 633 -6.43 24.94 -11.42
CA SER A 633 -5.29 24.27 -12.03
C SER A 633 -4.52 25.20 -12.98
N GLU A 634 -5.25 25.91 -13.85
CA GLU A 634 -4.69 26.90 -14.77
C GLU A 634 -4.03 28.03 -13.98
N TYR A 635 -4.72 28.56 -12.98
CA TYR A 635 -4.21 29.57 -12.08
C TYR A 635 -2.84 29.18 -11.49
N LEU A 636 -2.70 27.98 -10.94
CA LEU A 636 -1.44 27.49 -10.37
C LEU A 636 -0.33 27.31 -11.42
N THR A 637 -0.70 27.10 -12.68
CA THR A 637 0.26 27.02 -13.80
C THR A 637 0.85 28.39 -14.12
N TYR A 638 0.02 29.44 -14.17
CA TYR A 638 0.49 30.81 -14.40
C TYR A 638 1.13 31.45 -13.16
N HIS A 639 0.80 30.96 -11.97
CA HIS A 639 1.27 31.49 -10.70
C HIS A 639 1.94 30.39 -9.85
N PRO A 640 3.04 29.78 -10.32
CA PRO A 640 3.65 28.59 -9.71
C PRO A 640 4.24 28.83 -8.33
N ASN A 641 4.44 30.10 -7.95
CA ASN A 641 4.98 30.55 -6.67
C ASN A 641 3.91 31.11 -5.71
N SER A 642 2.65 31.13 -6.14
CA SER A 642 1.56 31.62 -5.29
C SER A 642 1.00 30.50 -4.42
N ARG A 643 0.44 30.88 -3.27
CA ARG A 643 -0.33 29.96 -2.44
C ARG A 643 -1.55 29.45 -3.22
N PRO A 644 -1.90 28.16 -3.09
CA PRO A 644 -3.10 27.61 -3.70
C PRO A 644 -4.34 28.15 -2.98
N PHE A 645 -5.46 28.20 -3.70
CA PHE A 645 -6.75 28.43 -3.06
C PHE A 645 -7.06 27.29 -2.09
N ASP A 646 -7.66 27.64 -0.95
CA ASP A 646 -8.34 26.67 -0.12
C ASP A 646 -9.64 26.22 -0.82
N VAL A 647 -9.87 24.91 -0.82
CA VAL A 647 -11.05 24.27 -1.42
C VAL A 647 -11.67 23.36 -0.35
N VAL A 648 -12.85 23.76 0.08
CA VAL A 648 -13.64 23.08 1.11
C VAL A 648 -14.72 22.23 0.44
N GLY A 649 -14.59 20.91 0.57
CA GLY A 649 -15.58 19.94 0.12
C GLY A 649 -16.66 19.73 1.18
N MET A 650 -17.89 20.09 0.85
CA MET A 650 -19.05 19.91 1.73
C MET A 650 -19.82 18.66 1.30
N ILE A 651 -19.67 17.56 2.05
CA ILE A 651 -20.15 16.22 1.67
C ILE A 651 -21.15 15.66 2.66
N SER A 652 -22.19 14.99 2.17
CA SER A 652 -23.11 14.23 3.03
C SER A 652 -22.58 12.81 3.23
N PRO A 653 -22.68 12.23 4.44
CA PRO A 653 -22.22 10.86 4.71
C PRO A 653 -23.04 9.80 3.94
N HIS A 654 -24.22 10.16 3.42
CA HIS A 654 -25.07 9.28 2.60
C HIS A 654 -24.63 9.23 1.13
N GLN A 655 -23.56 9.96 0.76
CA GLN A 655 -22.97 9.90 -0.57
C GLN A 655 -21.92 8.79 -0.61
N ASN A 656 -22.24 7.68 -1.28
CA ASN A 656 -21.25 6.63 -1.56
C ASN A 656 -20.14 7.20 -2.46
N MET A 657 -18.92 7.35 -1.90
CA MET A 657 -17.66 7.71 -2.58
C MET A 657 -17.82 8.82 -3.64
N PRO A 658 -18.05 10.08 -3.22
CA PRO A 658 -18.20 11.18 -4.18
C PRO A 658 -16.90 11.38 -4.96
N THR A 659 -17.01 11.69 -6.26
CA THR A 659 -15.91 12.30 -7.01
C THR A 659 -15.69 13.70 -6.44
N LEU A 660 -14.46 13.94 -5.96
CA LEU A 660 -14.07 15.17 -5.28
C LEU A 660 -13.14 16.01 -6.17
N ALA A 661 -13.05 17.30 -5.85
CA ALA A 661 -12.15 18.23 -6.52
C ALA A 661 -10.70 17.76 -6.41
N THR A 662 -9.95 17.88 -7.49
CA THR A 662 -8.50 17.61 -7.51
C THR A 662 -7.78 18.49 -6.49
N HIS A 663 -8.26 19.73 -6.31
CA HIS A 663 -7.62 20.74 -5.47
C HIS A 663 -8.09 20.71 -4.01
N LEU A 664 -8.98 19.79 -3.64
CA LEU A 664 -9.55 19.65 -2.30
C LEU A 664 -8.47 19.61 -1.21
N ASN A 665 -8.63 20.42 -0.18
CA ASN A 665 -7.74 20.42 0.97
C ASN A 665 -8.42 20.50 2.34
N HIS A 666 -9.74 20.69 2.36
CA HIS A 666 -10.56 20.68 3.56
C HIS A 666 -11.87 19.94 3.28
N ILE A 667 -12.43 19.25 4.28
CA ILE A 667 -13.76 18.65 4.19
C ILE A 667 -14.62 19.11 5.37
N VAL A 668 -15.89 19.39 5.07
CA VAL A 668 -16.95 19.57 6.05
C VAL A 668 -18.00 18.49 5.79
N VAL A 669 -18.26 17.67 6.81
CA VAL A 669 -19.35 16.68 6.77
C VAL A 669 -20.65 17.41 7.04
N LEU A 670 -21.60 17.29 6.12
CA LEU A 670 -22.94 17.82 6.26
C LEU A 670 -23.81 16.81 7.01
N HIS A 671 -24.74 17.31 7.82
CA HIS A 671 -25.75 16.46 8.46
C HIS A 671 -26.84 16.07 7.44
N GLY A 672 -27.51 14.94 7.66
CA GLY A 672 -28.69 14.55 6.88
C GLY A 672 -28.44 13.94 5.49
N GLU A 673 -29.57 13.61 4.85
CA GLU A 673 -29.67 12.89 3.57
C GLU A 673 -29.19 13.74 2.37
N LEU A 674 -29.01 13.09 1.22
CA LEU A 674 -28.55 13.76 -0.01
C LEU A 674 -29.38 15.00 -0.39
N MET A 675 -30.68 14.99 -0.13
CA MET A 675 -31.58 16.10 -0.47
C MET A 675 -31.44 17.31 0.45
N SER A 676 -30.83 17.18 1.63
CA SER A 676 -30.60 18.31 2.54
C SER A 676 -29.28 19.04 2.28
N VAL A 677 -28.50 18.62 1.28
CA VAL A 677 -27.21 19.23 0.94
C VAL A 677 -27.32 20.75 0.71
N PRO A 678 -28.26 21.29 -0.10
CA PRO A 678 -28.41 22.73 -0.26
C PRO A 678 -28.63 23.46 1.05
N THR A 679 -29.49 22.90 1.91
CA THR A 679 -29.83 23.46 3.22
C THR A 679 -28.58 23.59 4.09
N HIS A 680 -27.84 22.51 4.29
CA HIS A 680 -26.70 22.53 5.21
C HIS A 680 -25.50 23.29 4.66
N MET A 681 -25.26 23.22 3.33
CA MET A 681 -24.21 24.02 2.71
C MET A 681 -24.49 25.52 2.85
N THR A 682 -25.73 25.96 2.63
CA THR A 682 -26.10 27.38 2.75
C THR A 682 -26.09 27.85 4.20
N GLU A 683 -26.51 27.02 5.16
CA GLU A 683 -26.38 27.31 6.60
C GLU A 683 -24.92 27.54 7.01
N LYS A 684 -24.01 26.68 6.57
CA LYS A 684 -22.57 26.84 6.79
C LYS A 684 -22.04 28.09 6.08
N LEU A 685 -22.46 28.35 4.85
CA LEU A 685 -22.07 29.54 4.11
C LEU A 685 -22.49 30.83 4.82
N ALA A 686 -23.73 30.89 5.32
CA ALA A 686 -24.27 32.02 6.08
C ALA A 686 -23.50 32.24 7.39
N LEU A 687 -23.25 31.17 8.15
CA LEU A 687 -22.51 31.21 9.42
C LEU A 687 -21.10 31.81 9.25
N HIS A 688 -20.48 31.61 8.10
CA HIS A 688 -19.14 32.07 7.78
C HIS A 688 -19.11 33.29 6.84
N HIS A 689 -20.21 34.05 6.77
CA HIS A 689 -20.31 35.29 5.98
C HIS A 689 -19.90 35.12 4.50
N GLY A 690 -20.29 33.99 3.90
CA GLY A 690 -19.97 33.68 2.52
C GLY A 690 -20.89 34.31 1.48
N SER A 691 -20.57 34.05 0.22
CA SER A 691 -21.39 34.47 -0.91
C SER A 691 -21.52 33.37 -1.96
N ALA A 692 -22.51 33.48 -2.84
CA ALA A 692 -22.80 32.46 -3.82
C ALA A 692 -23.04 33.00 -5.24
N LEU A 693 -22.55 32.27 -6.25
CA LEU A 693 -22.90 32.45 -7.65
C LEU A 693 -23.65 31.22 -8.16
N TYR A 694 -24.75 31.46 -8.87
CA TYR A 694 -25.62 30.42 -9.40
C TYR A 694 -25.72 30.47 -10.93
N ILE A 695 -25.37 29.37 -11.59
CA ILE A 695 -25.25 29.31 -13.06
C ILE A 695 -25.96 28.07 -13.62
N GLY A 696 -27.04 28.29 -14.38
CA GLY A 696 -27.92 27.25 -14.94
C GLY A 696 -28.54 26.35 -13.86
N GLY A 697 -28.47 25.04 -14.07
CA GLY A 697 -28.82 24.03 -13.07
C GLY A 697 -30.29 23.63 -13.05
N SER A 698 -30.67 22.83 -12.05
CA SER A 698 -32.02 22.26 -11.90
C SER A 698 -32.51 22.41 -10.45
N ALA A 699 -33.16 21.39 -9.87
CA ALA A 699 -33.81 21.46 -8.55
C ALA A 699 -32.85 21.92 -7.44
N PHE A 700 -31.69 21.26 -7.29
CA PHE A 700 -30.69 21.65 -6.28
C PHE A 700 -30.29 23.12 -6.39
N THR A 701 -30.10 23.64 -7.60
CA THR A 701 -29.75 25.06 -7.80
C THR A 701 -30.88 26.00 -7.41
N ARG A 702 -32.15 25.63 -7.66
CA ARG A 702 -33.30 26.41 -7.14
C ARG A 702 -33.32 26.43 -5.63
N ASP A 703 -33.05 25.29 -4.99
CA ASP A 703 -33.02 25.17 -3.53
C ASP A 703 -31.90 26.03 -2.96
N PHE A 704 -30.70 26.00 -3.56
CA PHE A 704 -29.60 26.88 -3.18
C PHE A 704 -29.98 28.36 -3.27
N ILE A 705 -30.57 28.80 -4.39
CA ILE A 705 -31.00 30.20 -4.55
C ILE A 705 -32.04 30.58 -3.49
N LYS A 706 -33.07 29.75 -3.31
CA LYS A 706 -34.13 30.01 -2.33
C LYS A 706 -33.57 30.07 -0.90
N ARG A 707 -32.66 29.17 -0.54
CA ARG A 707 -32.01 29.18 0.79
C ARG A 707 -31.09 30.38 0.98
N SER A 708 -30.38 30.82 -0.06
CA SER A 708 -29.61 32.07 -0.01
C SER A 708 -30.49 33.29 0.26
N GLU A 709 -31.66 33.37 -0.39
CA GLU A 709 -32.66 34.41 -0.08
C GLU A 709 -33.13 34.34 1.37
N ASP A 710 -33.51 33.14 1.85
CA ASP A 710 -34.05 32.95 3.20
C ASP A 710 -33.03 33.27 4.30
N LEU A 711 -31.75 32.99 4.05
CA LEU A 711 -30.66 33.18 5.00
C LEU A 711 -29.94 34.52 4.83
N GLY A 712 -30.35 35.35 3.86
CA GLY A 712 -29.71 36.65 3.59
C GLY A 712 -28.25 36.53 3.13
N ILE A 713 -27.88 35.44 2.45
CA ILE A 713 -26.54 35.24 1.91
C ILE A 713 -26.42 36.12 0.65
N PRO A 714 -25.38 36.98 0.50
CA PRO A 714 -25.15 37.67 -0.76
C PRO A 714 -24.99 36.69 -1.92
N PHE A 715 -25.79 36.84 -2.97
CA PHE A 715 -25.71 35.95 -4.13
C PHE A 715 -25.91 36.67 -5.47
N GLY A 716 -25.50 36.01 -6.55
CA GLY A 716 -25.80 36.40 -7.91
C GLY A 716 -26.28 35.21 -8.76
N VAL A 717 -27.17 35.46 -9.71
CA VAL A 717 -27.63 34.50 -10.70
C VAL A 717 -27.22 34.94 -12.10
N MET A 718 -26.72 34.01 -12.92
CA MET A 718 -26.44 34.31 -14.32
C MET A 718 -27.74 34.30 -15.13
N ALA A 719 -28.03 35.42 -15.80
CA ALA A 719 -29.19 35.56 -16.67
C ALA A 719 -28.98 34.90 -18.04
N GLU A 720 -30.08 34.76 -18.79
CA GLU A 720 -30.10 34.32 -20.20
C GLU A 720 -29.50 32.92 -20.47
N ILE A 721 -29.31 32.12 -19.41
CA ILE A 721 -28.84 30.74 -19.48
C ILE A 721 -29.98 29.76 -19.24
N GLU A 722 -29.92 28.60 -19.90
CA GLU A 722 -30.83 27.49 -19.68
C GLU A 722 -30.72 26.92 -18.25
N GLY A 723 -31.85 26.85 -17.54
CA GLY A 723 -31.96 26.20 -16.23
C GLY A 723 -32.40 27.14 -15.10
N ALA A 724 -32.21 26.66 -13.88
CA ALA A 724 -32.73 27.29 -12.66
C ALA A 724 -32.30 28.75 -12.48
N SER A 725 -31.03 29.09 -12.71
CA SER A 725 -30.54 30.47 -12.53
C SER A 725 -31.21 31.44 -13.53
N GLY A 726 -31.30 31.07 -14.81
CA GLY A 726 -31.85 31.95 -15.84
C GLY A 726 -33.36 32.11 -15.72
N GLU A 727 -34.08 31.08 -15.27
CA GLU A 727 -35.49 31.21 -14.90
C GLU A 727 -35.70 32.16 -13.73
N LYS A 728 -34.87 32.04 -12.68
CA LYS A 728 -34.97 32.87 -11.48
C LYS A 728 -34.54 34.31 -11.76
N ALA A 729 -33.58 34.54 -12.65
CA ALA A 729 -33.16 35.88 -13.08
C ALA A 729 -34.32 36.71 -13.67
N ARG A 730 -35.34 36.08 -14.28
CA ARG A 730 -36.50 36.80 -14.85
C ARG A 730 -37.41 37.46 -13.81
N VAL A 731 -37.30 37.04 -12.55
CA VAL A 731 -38.17 37.51 -11.45
C VAL A 731 -37.39 38.15 -10.31
N LEU A 732 -36.06 38.19 -10.40
CA LEU A 732 -35.19 38.85 -9.43
C LEU A 732 -34.94 40.31 -9.82
N GLU A 733 -34.62 41.14 -8.84
CA GLU A 733 -34.16 42.50 -9.06
C GLU A 733 -32.78 42.49 -9.74
N SER A 734 -32.48 43.54 -10.52
CA SER A 734 -31.25 43.62 -11.34
C SER A 734 -29.95 43.49 -10.53
N GLN A 735 -29.96 43.86 -9.25
CA GLN A 735 -28.80 43.75 -8.36
C GLN A 735 -28.34 42.32 -8.06
N PHE A 736 -29.19 41.32 -8.31
CA PHE A 736 -28.86 39.90 -8.15
C PHE A 736 -28.46 39.23 -9.47
N ILE A 737 -28.43 39.97 -10.57
CA ILE A 737 -28.32 39.41 -11.92
C ILE A 737 -27.00 39.84 -12.56
N PHE A 738 -26.28 38.89 -13.17
CA PHE A 738 -25.07 39.19 -13.93
C PHE A 738 -25.05 38.52 -15.31
N HIS A 739 -24.27 39.12 -16.21
CA HIS A 739 -24.06 38.67 -17.58
C HIS A 739 -22.57 38.60 -17.89
N GLY A 740 -22.15 37.49 -18.50
CA GLY A 740 -20.77 37.24 -18.90
C GLY A 740 -19.72 37.41 -17.79
N ALA A 741 -18.46 37.52 -18.21
CA ALA A 741 -17.33 37.55 -17.28
C ALA A 741 -17.22 38.86 -16.48
N ALA A 742 -17.36 40.01 -17.16
CA ALA A 742 -17.29 41.32 -16.51
C ALA A 742 -18.41 41.48 -15.46
N GLY A 743 -19.62 41.04 -15.79
CA GLY A 743 -20.73 41.02 -14.84
C GLY A 743 -20.48 40.09 -13.66
N MET A 744 -19.94 38.88 -13.90
CA MET A 744 -19.60 37.94 -12.82
C MET A 744 -18.58 38.54 -11.84
N ILE A 745 -17.50 39.16 -12.34
CA ILE A 745 -16.49 39.82 -11.51
C ILE A 745 -17.10 40.99 -10.74
N HIS A 746 -17.88 41.84 -11.41
CA HIS A 746 -18.57 42.95 -10.77
C HIS A 746 -19.52 42.46 -9.66
N GLN A 747 -20.27 41.39 -9.90
CA GLN A 747 -21.16 40.80 -8.89
C GLN A 747 -20.37 40.33 -7.66
N VAL A 748 -19.23 39.68 -7.85
CA VAL A 748 -18.38 39.25 -6.73
C VAL A 748 -17.80 40.44 -5.98
N ARG A 749 -17.40 41.53 -6.66
CA ARG A 749 -16.99 42.79 -6.01
C ARG A 749 -18.11 43.39 -5.17
N THR A 750 -19.35 43.38 -5.67
CA THR A 750 -20.51 43.89 -4.93
C THR A 750 -20.79 43.05 -3.67
N MET A 751 -20.67 41.72 -3.76
CA MET A 751 -20.95 40.81 -2.64
C MET A 751 -19.83 40.75 -1.59
N LEU A 752 -18.57 40.74 -2.03
CA LEU A 752 -17.40 40.47 -1.19
C LEU A 752 -16.46 41.67 -1.03
N GLY A 753 -16.70 42.79 -1.71
CA GLY A 753 -15.81 43.95 -1.71
C GLY A 753 -14.62 43.78 -2.66
N ASP A 754 -13.91 44.88 -2.89
CA ASP A 754 -12.70 44.90 -3.73
C ASP A 754 -11.48 44.28 -3.03
N ASP A 755 -11.51 44.14 -1.71
CA ASP A 755 -10.39 43.65 -0.93
C ASP A 755 -10.05 42.18 -1.23
N VAL A 756 -11.00 41.36 -1.71
CA VAL A 756 -10.77 39.94 -2.06
C VAL A 756 -10.12 39.74 -3.43
N PHE A 757 -9.93 40.81 -4.20
CA PHE A 757 -9.25 40.79 -5.50
C PHE A 757 -7.77 41.13 -5.32
N ARG A 758 -6.95 40.68 -6.28
CA ARG A 758 -5.55 41.08 -6.32
C ARG A 758 -5.41 42.52 -6.75
N VAL A 759 -4.44 43.18 -6.13
CA VAL A 759 -3.99 44.54 -6.48
C VAL A 759 -3.11 44.48 -7.72
#